data_AF-A0A8J8W5J6-F1
#
_entry.id   AF-A0A8J8W5J6-F1
#
_cell.length_a   1.000
_cell.length_b   1.000
_cell.length_c   1.000
_cell.angle_alpha   90.00
_cell.angle_beta   90.00
_cell.angle_gamma   90.00
#
_symmetry.space_group_name_H-M   'P 1'
#
loop_
_entity.id
_entity.type
_entity.pdbx_description
1 polymer ?
#
loop_
_entity_poly.entity_id
_entity_poly.type
_entity_poly.pdbx_seq_one_letter_code
_entity_poly.pdbx_strand_id
1 'polypeptide(L)'
;MSLSTKPIHRAWWKECSVYQIWPRSYKDSNDDGIGDIPGIISQLDYIHKLGVDIVWLCPSYKSPQVDMGYDIADYYSIADEYGTVADVEALIRGCHQRGMKLLMDLVVNHTSDQHEWFKQSRSSKDNEYRDWYIWKPAKYDEAGNREPPNNWVSHFQGSAWQYDELTDEYYLHLFAPEQPDLNWEHPPVRKAVHDIIRFWLEKGCDGYRMDVINFISKHQRYPNAPIQDPHSPWQSGDRYYANGPRLHEYLQDIGKILKEHDAFSVGEMPFVTDEQEVLRAVQAGRNELNMIFSFEHVNVDHGKYGKFDPGSWELTDLKSFFERWQPFMYENDGWNALYWENHDQPRSIDRYTEASEEHEGVAAKMLAVALALQSGTPFIYQGQELGMRNVPKSWGIEKYQDIDCLNHWKLLLKEKPSDTAAQKIALQEYQKKSRDNARTPVQWSDAPNAGFTAPTIKPWMSVNDNYPRINAAVEIHDANSVYTFWASVLRLRKEYKDVFVYGSWTVVDAPSQDIFAFTRQFDDQKVLVLCNWTERSLTWDPRDNGITATKDMLLNNYEAPAEALKRFSAHLDPTTYPRSHHDATQNIHLTLTYSPLDPTTYLAETSSAAAGATTLFLGTTRDTFEGRSVSQLSYTTYPPLALKTLQTIAEAAVHKHQLKGVSIAHRLGVVPIKEASIAIAVSAGHRAAAWRAGEEILEACKEKAEIWKREEFVDGGMEWRANADRDAEGNAVNKATS
;
A
#
# COMPACT_ATOMS: atom_id res chain seq x y z
N MET A 1 -24.27 -23.46 3.72
CA MET A 1 -23.08 -23.37 2.86
C MET A 1 -21.99 -24.19 3.54
N SER A 2 -21.36 -25.10 2.81
CA SER A 2 -20.36 -26.02 3.36
C SER A 2 -19.17 -25.22 3.88
N LEU A 3 -18.96 -25.21 5.21
CA LEU A 3 -17.69 -24.78 5.80
C LEU A 3 -16.59 -25.61 5.13
N SER A 4 -15.70 -24.96 4.41
CA SER A 4 -14.60 -25.62 3.71
C SER A 4 -13.71 -26.31 4.75
N THR A 5 -13.79 -27.64 4.82
CA THR A 5 -12.96 -28.50 5.68
C THR A 5 -11.57 -28.71 5.07
N LYS A 6 -10.97 -27.65 4.50
CA LYS A 6 -9.61 -27.76 3.94
C LYS A 6 -8.62 -27.83 5.12
N PRO A 7 -7.77 -28.86 5.20
CA PRO A 7 -6.81 -28.96 6.29
C PRO A 7 -5.85 -27.77 6.27
N ILE A 8 -5.74 -27.07 7.41
CA ILE A 8 -4.90 -25.87 7.53
C ILE A 8 -3.45 -26.28 7.80
N HIS A 9 -2.56 -25.93 6.87
CA HIS A 9 -1.13 -26.12 7.03
C HIS A 9 -0.49 -24.94 7.79
N ARG A 10 -0.44 -25.06 9.12
CA ARG A 10 0.26 -24.09 9.99
C ARG A 10 1.77 -24.23 9.85
N ALA A 11 2.47 -23.10 9.88
CA ALA A 11 3.92 -23.04 9.91
C ALA A 11 4.38 -21.77 10.63
N TRP A 12 5.53 -21.82 11.30
CA TRP A 12 6.00 -20.69 12.11
C TRP A 12 6.15 -19.41 11.28
N TRP A 13 6.71 -19.52 10.08
CA TRP A 13 6.94 -18.38 9.17
C TRP A 13 5.65 -17.76 8.61
N LYS A 14 4.53 -18.51 8.59
CA LYS A 14 3.21 -17.98 8.22
C LYS A 14 2.64 -17.04 9.29
N GLU A 15 2.96 -17.33 10.55
CA GLU A 15 2.45 -16.60 11.72
C GLU A 15 3.36 -15.45 12.15
N CYS A 16 4.52 -15.32 11.50
CA CYS A 16 5.51 -14.30 11.77
C CYS A 16 5.24 -13.00 11.01
N SER A 17 5.96 -11.97 11.42
CA SER A 17 6.16 -10.71 10.71
C SER A 17 7.67 -10.44 10.57
N VAL A 18 8.05 -9.78 9.48
CA VAL A 18 9.45 -9.54 9.11
C VAL A 18 9.77 -8.05 9.15
N TYR A 19 10.92 -7.69 9.71
CA TYR A 19 11.47 -6.34 9.66
C TYR A 19 12.73 -6.34 8.79
N GLN A 20 12.70 -5.60 7.69
CA GLN A 20 13.82 -5.50 6.77
C GLN A 20 14.75 -4.33 7.15
N ILE A 21 16.04 -4.62 7.18
CA ILE A 21 17.11 -3.67 7.50
C ILE A 21 18.04 -3.48 6.29
N TRP A 22 18.18 -2.23 5.88
CA TRP A 22 19.23 -1.73 5.01
C TRP A 22 20.43 -1.29 5.86
N PRO A 23 21.50 -2.11 5.96
CA PRO A 23 22.55 -1.92 6.96
C PRO A 23 23.16 -0.53 6.89
N ARG A 24 23.50 -0.07 5.67
CA ARG A 24 24.13 1.23 5.40
C ARG A 24 23.42 2.43 6.01
N SER A 25 22.11 2.35 6.23
CA SER A 25 21.27 3.47 6.68
C SER A 25 20.57 3.22 8.00
N TYR A 26 20.77 2.07 8.63
CA TYR A 26 20.02 1.72 9.83
C TYR A 26 20.56 2.46 11.05
N LYS A 27 21.77 2.13 11.52
CA LYS A 27 22.41 2.81 12.66
C LYS A 27 23.92 2.67 12.56
N ASP A 28 24.61 3.81 12.63
CA ASP A 28 26.07 3.89 12.76
C ASP A 28 26.46 3.80 14.24
N SER A 29 27.46 2.98 14.58
CA SER A 29 27.97 2.80 15.94
C SER A 29 29.42 3.25 16.13
N ASN A 30 30.12 3.62 15.06
CA ASN A 30 31.56 3.94 15.06
C ASN A 30 31.88 5.36 14.57
N ASP A 31 30.86 6.15 14.20
CA ASP A 31 30.93 7.53 13.75
C ASP A 31 31.67 7.72 12.40
N ASP A 32 31.57 6.75 11.47
CA ASP A 32 32.10 6.86 10.11
C ASP A 32 31.07 7.35 9.06
N GLY A 33 29.80 7.47 9.47
CA GLY A 33 28.69 7.95 8.64
C GLY A 33 27.97 6.85 7.87
N ILE A 34 28.30 5.58 8.11
CA ILE A 34 27.71 4.39 7.50
C ILE A 34 27.14 3.50 8.61
N GLY A 35 25.95 2.96 8.39
CA GLY A 35 25.34 2.04 9.36
C GLY A 35 26.02 0.68 9.34
N ASP A 36 26.13 0.05 10.52
CA ASP A 36 26.92 -1.17 10.74
C ASP A 36 26.17 -2.20 11.61
N ILE A 37 26.68 -3.45 11.63
CA ILE A 37 26.03 -4.55 12.35
C ILE A 37 25.98 -4.32 13.87
N PRO A 38 27.04 -3.85 14.55
CA PRO A 38 26.95 -3.45 15.96
C PRO A 38 25.86 -2.39 16.22
N GLY A 39 25.68 -1.44 15.31
CA GLY A 39 24.60 -0.46 15.31
C GLY A 39 23.23 -1.13 15.26
N ILE A 40 23.04 -2.11 14.38
CA ILE A 40 21.80 -2.93 14.33
C ILE A 40 21.57 -3.66 15.65
N ILE A 41 22.61 -4.29 16.21
CA ILE A 41 22.53 -5.01 17.49
C ILE A 41 22.04 -4.09 18.61
N SER A 42 22.49 -2.82 18.62
CA SER A 42 22.08 -1.83 19.63
C SER A 42 20.58 -1.50 19.61
N GLN A 43 19.89 -1.78 18.49
CA GLN A 43 18.48 -1.46 18.28
C GLN A 43 17.57 -2.70 18.28
N LEU A 44 18.07 -3.89 18.62
CA LEU A 44 17.24 -5.10 18.66
C LEU A 44 16.07 -5.02 19.66
N ASP A 45 16.22 -4.26 20.75
CA ASP A 45 15.12 -4.02 21.70
C ASP A 45 14.00 -3.17 21.09
N TYR A 46 14.34 -2.21 20.24
CA TYR A 46 13.37 -1.41 19.49
C TYR A 46 12.56 -2.28 18.53
N ILE A 47 13.23 -3.15 17.78
CA ILE A 47 12.61 -4.10 16.86
C ILE A 47 11.72 -5.10 17.64
N HIS A 48 12.24 -5.66 18.73
CA HIS A 48 11.49 -6.60 19.56
C HIS A 48 10.23 -5.97 20.17
N LYS A 49 10.32 -4.72 20.65
CA LYS A 49 9.18 -3.98 21.21
C LYS A 49 8.10 -3.68 20.16
N LEU A 50 8.48 -3.48 18.89
CA LEU A 50 7.52 -3.34 17.79
C LEU A 50 6.69 -4.62 17.62
N GLY A 51 7.24 -5.78 18.00
CA GLY A 51 6.55 -7.06 18.03
C GLY A 51 6.77 -7.90 16.77
N VAL A 52 7.84 -7.65 16.02
CA VAL A 52 8.22 -8.48 14.87
C VAL A 52 8.91 -9.78 15.30
N ASP A 53 8.98 -10.74 14.38
CA ASP A 53 9.46 -12.10 14.67
C ASP A 53 10.74 -12.45 13.91
N ILE A 54 10.98 -11.79 12.78
CA ILE A 54 12.11 -12.07 11.89
C ILE A 54 12.76 -10.75 11.49
N VAL A 55 14.08 -10.67 11.54
CA VAL A 55 14.87 -9.60 10.93
C VAL A 55 15.42 -10.10 9.61
N TRP A 56 15.19 -9.38 8.51
CA TRP A 56 15.86 -9.61 7.23
C TRP A 56 16.96 -8.57 7.07
N LEU A 57 18.21 -9.03 7.02
CA LEU A 57 19.37 -8.19 6.75
C LEU A 57 19.66 -8.19 5.24
N CYS A 58 19.55 -7.03 4.59
CA CYS A 58 20.05 -6.82 3.23
C CYS A 58 21.56 -7.13 3.12
N PRO A 59 22.12 -7.28 1.91
CA PRO A 59 23.50 -7.74 1.73
C PRO A 59 24.51 -6.95 2.57
N SER A 60 25.23 -7.67 3.42
CA SER A 60 26.33 -7.14 4.25
C SER A 60 27.68 -7.79 3.92
N TYR A 61 27.70 -8.65 2.90
CA TYR A 61 28.89 -9.33 2.43
C TYR A 61 29.93 -8.35 1.87
N LYS A 62 31.17 -8.82 1.73
CA LYS A 62 32.21 -8.04 1.07
C LYS A 62 31.78 -7.66 -0.35
N SER A 63 31.76 -6.37 -0.64
CA SER A 63 31.27 -5.81 -1.90
C SER A 63 31.97 -4.48 -2.22
N PRO A 64 32.24 -4.15 -3.51
CA PRO A 64 32.68 -2.83 -3.94
C PRO A 64 31.63 -1.71 -3.81
N GLN A 65 30.37 -2.04 -3.49
CA GLN A 65 29.25 -1.12 -3.30
C GLN A 65 28.78 -0.40 -4.58
N VAL A 66 28.99 -0.98 -5.77
CA VAL A 66 28.47 -0.42 -7.03
C VAL A 66 26.95 -0.38 -7.04
N ASP A 67 26.31 -1.44 -6.54
CA ASP A 67 24.87 -1.51 -6.27
C ASP A 67 24.65 -1.73 -4.76
N MET A 68 25.46 -1.04 -3.96
CA MET A 68 25.31 -0.93 -2.50
C MET A 68 25.16 -2.28 -1.77
N GLY A 69 25.94 -3.28 -2.19
CA GLY A 69 26.04 -4.58 -1.52
C GLY A 69 25.55 -5.76 -2.36
N TYR A 70 24.75 -5.53 -3.39
CA TYR A 70 24.27 -6.60 -4.29
C TYR A 70 25.36 -7.09 -5.26
N ASP A 71 26.41 -6.32 -5.47
CA ASP A 71 27.64 -6.72 -6.16
C ASP A 71 28.62 -7.42 -5.18
N ILE A 72 28.40 -8.69 -4.86
CA ILE A 72 29.18 -9.44 -3.85
C ILE A 72 30.53 -9.93 -4.41
N ALA A 73 31.63 -9.55 -3.75
CA ALA A 73 32.99 -9.99 -4.07
C ALA A 73 33.48 -11.19 -3.23
N ASP A 74 32.87 -11.46 -2.07
CA ASP A 74 33.10 -12.67 -1.29
C ASP A 74 31.90 -12.96 -0.36
N TYR A 75 31.27 -14.12 -0.54
CA TYR A 75 30.10 -14.57 0.23
C TYR A 75 30.41 -15.04 1.65
N TYR A 76 31.67 -15.30 1.98
CA TYR A 76 32.10 -15.88 3.27
C TYR A 76 32.66 -14.83 4.22
N SER A 77 32.75 -13.57 3.78
CA SER A 77 33.20 -12.44 4.58
C SER A 77 32.17 -11.30 4.54
N ILE A 78 32.26 -10.42 5.54
CA ILE A 78 31.42 -9.23 5.68
C ILE A 78 32.24 -8.02 5.20
N ALA A 79 31.57 -7.02 4.61
CA ALA A 79 32.23 -5.79 4.19
C ALA A 79 32.83 -5.07 5.41
N ASP A 80 34.05 -4.54 5.24
CA ASP A 80 34.78 -3.91 6.33
C ASP A 80 34.01 -2.74 6.98
N GLU A 81 33.17 -2.04 6.21
CA GLU A 81 32.30 -0.95 6.70
C GLU A 81 31.12 -1.42 7.56
N TYR A 82 30.72 -2.70 7.47
CA TYR A 82 29.60 -3.24 8.25
C TYR A 82 30.04 -4.06 9.48
N GLY A 83 31.26 -4.59 9.46
CA GLY A 83 31.84 -5.37 10.56
C GLY A 83 32.40 -6.71 10.10
N THR A 84 32.23 -7.74 10.92
CA THR A 84 32.83 -9.07 10.71
C THR A 84 31.79 -10.18 10.73
N VAL A 85 32.19 -11.39 10.32
CA VAL A 85 31.36 -12.60 10.49
C VAL A 85 30.97 -12.82 11.96
N ALA A 86 31.85 -12.48 12.90
CA ALA A 86 31.56 -12.60 14.34
C ALA A 86 30.46 -11.64 14.80
N ASP A 87 30.34 -10.46 14.17
CA ASP A 87 29.27 -9.50 14.43
C ASP A 87 27.93 -10.02 13.89
N VAL A 88 27.91 -10.68 12.73
CA VAL A 88 26.69 -11.38 12.24
C VAL A 88 26.29 -12.50 13.19
N GLU A 89 27.23 -13.31 13.67
CA GLU A 89 26.94 -14.35 14.67
C GLU A 89 26.43 -13.73 15.99
N ALA A 90 26.92 -12.54 16.37
CA ALA A 90 26.41 -11.79 17.51
C ALA A 90 24.99 -11.26 17.26
N LEU A 91 24.68 -10.80 16.05
CA LEU A 91 23.34 -10.40 15.63
C LEU A 91 22.36 -11.58 15.67
N ILE A 92 22.74 -12.74 15.12
CA ILE A 92 21.97 -13.99 15.20
C ILE A 92 21.63 -14.31 16.66
N ARG A 93 22.65 -14.35 17.54
CA ARG A 93 22.46 -14.59 18.98
C ARG A 93 21.56 -13.54 19.62
N GLY A 94 21.73 -12.27 19.27
CA GLY A 94 20.93 -11.15 19.79
C GLY A 94 19.45 -11.25 19.41
N CYS A 95 19.15 -11.67 18.19
CA CYS A 95 17.79 -11.98 17.73
C CYS A 95 17.22 -13.18 18.48
N HIS A 96 17.94 -14.30 18.54
CA HIS A 96 17.48 -15.53 19.19
C HIS A 96 17.21 -15.35 20.68
N GLN A 97 18.02 -14.54 21.39
CA GLN A 97 17.79 -14.19 22.80
C GLN A 97 16.47 -13.46 23.05
N ARG A 98 15.94 -12.79 22.02
CA ARG A 98 14.65 -12.07 22.05
C ARG A 98 13.52 -12.89 21.42
N GLY A 99 13.78 -14.16 21.07
CA GLY A 99 12.82 -15.01 20.36
C GLY A 99 12.56 -14.58 18.91
N MET A 100 13.40 -13.70 18.35
CA MET A 100 13.37 -13.32 16.94
C MET A 100 14.32 -14.19 16.12
N LYS A 101 14.17 -14.16 14.80
CA LYS A 101 14.98 -14.89 13.82
C LYS A 101 15.76 -13.95 12.92
N LEU A 102 16.79 -14.44 12.23
CA LEU A 102 17.55 -13.66 11.25
C LEU A 102 17.55 -14.32 9.87
N LEU A 103 17.17 -13.58 8.84
CA LEU A 103 17.39 -13.95 7.43
C LEU A 103 18.57 -13.16 6.88
N MET A 104 19.38 -13.86 6.07
CA MET A 104 20.37 -13.23 5.22
C MET A 104 19.79 -13.00 3.82
N ASP A 105 20.26 -12.00 3.11
CA ASP A 105 19.97 -11.85 1.68
C ASP A 105 20.86 -12.79 0.85
N LEU A 106 20.28 -13.56 -0.08
CA LEU A 106 20.99 -14.49 -0.95
C LEU A 106 21.00 -13.94 -2.38
N VAL A 107 22.11 -13.30 -2.76
CA VAL A 107 22.31 -12.72 -4.09
C VAL A 107 23.14 -13.65 -4.95
N VAL A 108 22.49 -14.50 -5.75
CA VAL A 108 23.15 -15.60 -6.48
C VAL A 108 22.76 -15.67 -7.95
N ASN A 109 22.06 -14.67 -8.47
CA ASN A 109 21.93 -14.48 -9.92
C ASN A 109 23.25 -14.01 -10.54
N HIS A 110 23.99 -13.17 -9.83
CA HIS A 110 25.26 -12.57 -10.24
C HIS A 110 26.22 -12.48 -9.04
N THR A 111 27.50 -12.22 -9.31
CA THR A 111 28.48 -11.78 -8.32
C THR A 111 29.02 -10.40 -8.72
N SER A 112 29.88 -9.80 -7.91
CA SER A 112 30.76 -8.72 -8.38
C SER A 112 31.76 -9.21 -9.43
N ASP A 113 32.16 -8.34 -10.35
CA ASP A 113 33.31 -8.55 -11.23
C ASP A 113 34.66 -8.58 -10.46
N GLN A 114 34.65 -8.15 -9.20
CA GLN A 114 35.78 -8.26 -8.28
C GLN A 114 35.82 -9.59 -7.53
N HIS A 115 34.80 -10.45 -7.69
CA HIS A 115 34.79 -11.81 -7.13
C HIS A 115 35.91 -12.65 -7.76
N GLU A 116 36.57 -13.49 -6.96
CA GLU A 116 37.70 -14.31 -7.45
C GLU A 116 37.30 -15.20 -8.63
N TRP A 117 36.09 -15.78 -8.57
CA TRP A 117 35.52 -16.55 -9.69
C TRP A 117 35.50 -15.75 -11.00
N PHE A 118 35.08 -14.48 -10.99
CA PHE A 118 35.04 -13.68 -12.22
C PHE A 118 36.44 -13.30 -12.69
N LYS A 119 37.33 -12.92 -11.76
CA LYS A 119 38.74 -12.62 -12.06
C LYS A 119 39.42 -13.81 -12.75
N GLN A 120 39.17 -15.02 -12.28
CA GLN A 120 39.64 -16.24 -12.93
C GLN A 120 38.93 -16.47 -14.28
N SER A 121 37.60 -16.38 -14.32
CA SER A 121 36.80 -16.59 -15.54
C SER A 121 37.17 -15.67 -16.71
N ARG A 122 37.51 -14.41 -16.41
CA ARG A 122 37.90 -13.41 -17.42
C ARG A 122 39.37 -13.51 -17.83
N SER A 123 40.20 -14.25 -17.09
CA SER A 123 41.65 -14.28 -17.32
C SER A 123 42.04 -14.96 -18.64
N SER A 124 41.26 -15.95 -19.09
CA SER A 124 41.43 -16.63 -20.37
C SER A 124 40.19 -17.46 -20.73
N LYS A 125 40.08 -17.88 -22.01
CA LYS A 125 38.99 -18.74 -22.50
C LYS A 125 39.09 -20.20 -22.03
N ASP A 126 40.27 -20.61 -21.56
CA ASP A 126 40.60 -21.98 -21.15
C ASP A 126 40.72 -22.14 -19.62
N ASN A 127 40.48 -21.06 -18.85
CA ASN A 127 40.47 -21.11 -17.39
C ASN A 127 39.32 -22.00 -16.87
N GLU A 128 39.53 -22.73 -15.77
CA GLU A 128 38.52 -23.61 -15.17
C GLU A 128 37.25 -22.87 -14.71
N TYR A 129 37.37 -21.57 -14.42
CA TYR A 129 36.25 -20.71 -14.05
C TYR A 129 35.53 -20.10 -15.26
N ARG A 130 35.95 -20.39 -16.51
CA ARG A 130 35.36 -19.77 -17.70
C ARG A 130 33.84 -19.92 -17.75
N ASP A 131 33.35 -21.14 -17.54
CA ASP A 131 31.93 -21.46 -17.61
C ASP A 131 31.15 -21.12 -16.33
N TRP A 132 31.77 -20.48 -15.34
CA TRP A 132 31.07 -19.97 -14.16
C TRP A 132 30.19 -18.76 -14.47
N TYR A 133 30.50 -18.06 -15.57
CA TYR A 133 29.75 -16.91 -16.06
C TYR A 133 29.33 -17.12 -17.50
N ILE A 134 28.42 -16.27 -17.97
CA ILE A 134 27.82 -16.40 -19.30
C ILE A 134 28.63 -15.57 -20.30
N TRP A 135 29.51 -16.24 -21.05
CA TRP A 135 30.30 -15.65 -22.12
C TRP A 135 29.73 -15.97 -23.51
N LYS A 136 29.81 -15.01 -24.44
CA LYS A 136 29.43 -15.18 -25.84
C LYS A 136 30.36 -14.39 -26.77
N PRO A 137 30.67 -14.92 -27.96
CA PRO A 137 31.45 -14.20 -28.94
C PRO A 137 30.72 -12.94 -29.42
N ALA A 138 31.49 -11.92 -29.78
CA ALA A 138 30.97 -10.75 -30.46
C ALA A 138 30.29 -11.12 -31.78
N LYS A 139 29.20 -10.42 -32.11
CA LYS A 139 28.62 -10.41 -33.45
C LYS A 139 29.18 -9.21 -34.21
N TYR A 140 29.11 -9.25 -35.54
CA TYR A 140 29.50 -8.13 -36.38
C TYR A 140 28.39 -7.86 -37.40
N ASP A 141 28.04 -6.59 -37.57
CA ASP A 141 27.14 -6.16 -38.62
C ASP A 141 27.83 -6.20 -40.01
N GLU A 142 27.06 -5.92 -41.08
CA GLU A 142 27.61 -5.89 -42.45
C GLU A 142 28.71 -4.83 -42.65
N ALA A 143 28.75 -3.81 -41.80
CA ALA A 143 29.75 -2.74 -41.81
C ALA A 143 30.99 -3.07 -40.96
N GLY A 144 31.02 -4.23 -40.30
CA GLY A 144 32.10 -4.67 -39.42
C GLY A 144 32.08 -4.03 -38.03
N ASN A 145 30.99 -3.39 -37.62
CA ASN A 145 30.82 -2.88 -36.27
C ASN A 145 30.53 -4.04 -35.32
N ARG A 146 31.19 -4.01 -34.16
CA ARG A 146 31.01 -5.01 -33.11
C ARG A 146 29.64 -4.83 -32.44
N GLU A 147 28.87 -5.91 -32.38
CA GLU A 147 27.56 -5.97 -31.75
C GLU A 147 27.52 -6.98 -30.59
N PRO A 148 26.72 -6.70 -29.55
CA PRO A 148 26.50 -7.66 -28.49
C PRO A 148 25.73 -8.90 -29.00
N PRO A 149 25.74 -10.00 -28.25
CA PRO A 149 25.08 -11.25 -28.61
C PRO A 149 23.56 -11.10 -28.88
N ASN A 150 22.88 -10.18 -28.20
CA ASN A 150 21.49 -9.84 -28.45
C ASN A 150 21.17 -8.40 -28.00
N ASN A 151 19.92 -7.99 -28.19
CA ASN A 151 19.43 -6.64 -27.87
C ASN A 151 18.84 -6.49 -26.45
N TRP A 152 19.21 -7.33 -25.47
CA TRP A 152 18.66 -7.20 -24.11
C TRP A 152 19.13 -5.91 -23.43
N VAL A 153 18.22 -5.25 -22.73
CA VAL A 153 18.47 -4.08 -21.88
C VAL A 153 18.88 -4.50 -20.47
N SER A 154 19.87 -3.81 -19.90
CA SER A 154 20.19 -3.90 -18.47
C SER A 154 19.14 -3.18 -17.63
N HIS A 155 18.88 -3.68 -16.42
CA HIS A 155 18.04 -3.01 -15.44
C HIS A 155 18.54 -1.61 -15.05
N PHE A 156 19.82 -1.29 -15.29
CA PHE A 156 20.44 0.02 -15.00
C PHE A 156 20.86 0.78 -16.26
N GLN A 157 20.10 0.61 -17.35
CA GLN A 157 20.26 1.24 -18.67
C GLN A 157 21.34 0.60 -19.56
N GLY A 158 21.16 0.73 -20.88
CA GLY A 158 22.12 0.24 -21.87
C GLY A 158 22.02 -1.26 -22.16
N SER A 159 23.03 -1.81 -22.84
CA SER A 159 23.09 -3.24 -23.16
C SER A 159 23.29 -4.08 -21.89
N ALA A 160 22.69 -5.27 -21.84
CA ALA A 160 22.97 -6.28 -20.82
C ALA A 160 24.27 -7.08 -21.09
N TRP A 161 25.11 -6.62 -22.03
CA TRP A 161 26.35 -7.30 -22.42
C TRP A 161 27.52 -6.33 -22.42
N GLN A 162 28.58 -6.70 -21.70
CA GLN A 162 29.81 -5.92 -21.63
C GLN A 162 30.92 -6.68 -22.34
N TYR A 163 31.61 -5.97 -23.24
CA TYR A 163 32.73 -6.53 -23.98
C TYR A 163 34.00 -6.56 -23.12
N ASP A 164 34.72 -7.68 -23.19
CA ASP A 164 36.03 -7.88 -22.57
C ASP A 164 37.10 -7.99 -23.65
N GLU A 165 38.02 -7.01 -23.68
CA GLU A 165 39.07 -6.95 -24.71
C GLU A 165 40.07 -8.10 -24.62
N LEU A 166 40.32 -8.60 -23.40
CA LEU A 166 41.31 -9.65 -23.15
C LEU A 166 40.90 -10.97 -23.82
N THR A 167 39.62 -11.30 -23.75
CA THR A 167 39.08 -12.54 -24.33
C THR A 167 38.32 -12.32 -25.63
N ASP A 168 38.11 -11.10 -26.13
CA ASP A 168 37.35 -10.85 -27.37
C ASP A 168 35.96 -11.51 -27.33
N GLU A 169 35.29 -11.40 -26.18
CA GLU A 169 33.93 -11.91 -25.94
C GLU A 169 33.15 -10.92 -25.09
N TYR A 170 31.83 -11.06 -25.11
CA TYR A 170 30.92 -10.38 -24.19
C TYR A 170 30.58 -11.29 -23.02
N TYR A 171 30.45 -10.72 -21.82
CA TYR A 171 29.81 -11.37 -20.69
C TYR A 171 28.45 -10.74 -20.40
N LEU A 172 27.49 -11.56 -19.94
CA LEU A 172 26.15 -11.10 -19.57
C LEU A 172 26.19 -10.41 -18.21
N HIS A 173 25.50 -9.27 -18.12
CA HIS A 173 25.15 -8.61 -16.87
C HIS A 173 23.73 -8.04 -17.00
N LEU A 174 22.76 -8.62 -16.30
CA LEU A 174 21.39 -8.10 -16.29
C LEU A 174 21.28 -6.78 -15.52
N PHE A 175 22.25 -6.49 -14.65
CA PHE A 175 22.34 -5.28 -13.83
C PHE A 175 23.55 -4.43 -14.24
N ALA A 176 24.34 -3.91 -13.30
CA ALA A 176 25.54 -3.15 -13.61
C ALA A 176 26.58 -4.01 -14.36
N PRO A 177 27.46 -3.43 -15.19
CA PRO A 177 28.58 -4.16 -15.78
C PRO A 177 29.43 -4.91 -14.74
N GLU A 178 29.54 -4.36 -13.53
CA GLU A 178 30.24 -4.94 -12.39
C GLU A 178 29.46 -6.09 -11.71
N GLN A 179 28.28 -6.48 -12.22
CA GLN A 179 27.44 -7.58 -11.75
C GLN A 179 27.30 -8.69 -12.83
N PRO A 180 28.38 -9.38 -13.22
CA PRO A 180 28.31 -10.47 -14.19
C PRO A 180 27.44 -11.63 -13.69
N ASP A 181 26.53 -12.08 -14.56
CA ASP A 181 25.58 -13.15 -14.25
C ASP A 181 26.27 -14.52 -14.13
N LEU A 182 25.96 -15.23 -13.05
CA LEU A 182 26.38 -16.60 -12.82
C LEU A 182 25.68 -17.55 -13.82
N ASN A 183 26.44 -18.51 -14.32
CA ASN A 183 25.95 -19.55 -15.21
C ASN A 183 25.45 -20.76 -14.42
N TRP A 184 24.17 -20.74 -14.05
CA TRP A 184 23.54 -21.84 -13.31
C TRP A 184 23.44 -23.14 -14.09
N GLU A 185 23.66 -23.17 -15.40
CA GLU A 185 23.77 -24.43 -16.14
C GLU A 185 24.98 -25.25 -15.71
N HIS A 186 26.05 -24.57 -15.27
CA HIS A 186 27.31 -25.19 -14.85
C HIS A 186 27.18 -25.81 -13.45
N PRO A 187 27.26 -27.15 -13.29
CA PRO A 187 27.04 -27.79 -11.98
C PRO A 187 27.96 -27.32 -10.85
N PRO A 188 29.27 -27.00 -11.08
CA PRO A 188 30.12 -26.39 -10.07
C PRO A 188 29.59 -25.08 -9.48
N VAL A 189 28.95 -24.22 -10.28
CA VAL A 189 28.31 -22.98 -9.80
C VAL A 189 27.18 -23.30 -8.83
N ARG A 190 26.27 -24.21 -9.22
CA ARG A 190 25.16 -24.63 -8.34
C ARG A 190 25.67 -25.23 -7.03
N LYS A 191 26.72 -26.06 -7.11
CA LYS A 191 27.35 -26.61 -5.91
C LYS A 191 27.92 -25.51 -5.01
N ALA A 192 28.63 -24.54 -5.57
CA ALA A 192 29.19 -23.42 -4.80
C ALA A 192 28.09 -22.59 -4.13
N VAL A 193 26.98 -22.33 -4.83
CA VAL A 193 25.80 -21.66 -4.24
C VAL A 193 25.20 -22.49 -3.09
N HIS A 194 25.06 -23.80 -3.26
CA HIS A 194 24.60 -24.67 -2.18
C HIS A 194 25.53 -24.64 -0.96
N ASP A 195 26.85 -24.59 -1.17
CA ASP A 195 27.83 -24.47 -0.10
C ASP A 195 27.70 -23.11 0.64
N ILE A 196 27.43 -22.01 -0.07
CA ILE A 196 27.16 -20.68 0.52
C ILE A 196 25.90 -20.72 1.40
N ILE A 197 24.82 -21.33 0.91
CA ILE A 197 23.57 -21.50 1.66
C ILE A 197 23.83 -22.31 2.95
N ARG A 198 24.57 -23.42 2.87
CA ARG A 198 24.87 -24.23 4.06
C ARG A 198 25.74 -23.47 5.05
N PHE A 199 26.75 -22.74 4.60
CA PHE A 199 27.65 -22.00 5.47
C PHE A 199 26.93 -21.06 6.43
N TRP A 200 25.99 -20.25 5.94
CA TRP A 200 25.26 -19.29 6.79
C TRP A 200 24.17 -19.96 7.63
N LEU A 201 23.50 -21.02 7.13
CA LEU A 201 22.58 -21.82 7.93
C LEU A 201 23.29 -22.55 9.07
N GLU A 202 24.50 -23.07 8.84
CA GLU A 202 25.34 -23.71 9.87
C GLU A 202 25.85 -22.71 10.92
N LYS A 203 25.95 -21.42 10.57
CA LYS A 203 26.18 -20.32 11.51
C LYS A 203 24.95 -19.93 12.32
N GLY A 204 23.77 -20.38 11.90
CA GLY A 204 22.52 -20.23 12.64
C GLY A 204 21.59 -19.13 12.11
N CYS A 205 21.75 -18.63 10.88
CA CYS A 205 20.65 -17.87 10.28
C CYS A 205 19.44 -18.79 10.05
N ASP A 206 18.24 -18.21 10.06
CA ASP A 206 16.97 -18.93 10.01
C ASP A 206 16.41 -19.05 8.59
N GLY A 207 17.16 -18.60 7.58
CA GLY A 207 16.72 -18.63 6.20
C GLY A 207 17.20 -17.45 5.36
N TYR A 208 16.51 -17.25 4.23
CA TYR A 208 16.92 -16.30 3.20
C TYR A 208 15.77 -15.52 2.57
N ARG A 209 16.01 -14.24 2.30
CA ARG A 209 15.40 -13.58 1.14
C ARG A 209 16.33 -13.83 -0.06
N MET A 210 15.79 -14.23 -1.20
CA MET A 210 16.59 -14.59 -2.38
C MET A 210 16.41 -13.54 -3.48
N ASP A 211 17.47 -12.82 -3.78
CA ASP A 211 17.49 -11.73 -4.77
C ASP A 211 17.32 -12.24 -6.19
N VAL A 212 16.37 -11.62 -6.93
CA VAL A 212 15.92 -11.99 -8.28
C VAL A 212 16.09 -13.47 -8.63
N ILE A 213 15.66 -14.34 -7.71
CA ILE A 213 15.95 -15.77 -7.79
C ILE A 213 15.32 -16.41 -9.03
N ASN A 214 14.28 -15.78 -9.59
CA ASN A 214 13.68 -16.24 -10.83
C ASN A 214 14.50 -15.94 -12.08
N PHE A 215 15.60 -15.20 -12.00
CA PHE A 215 16.47 -14.88 -13.14
C PHE A 215 17.59 -15.90 -13.35
N ILE A 216 17.79 -16.84 -12.42
CA ILE A 216 18.93 -17.75 -12.45
C ILE A 216 18.92 -18.70 -13.66
N SER A 217 17.77 -18.97 -14.26
CA SER A 217 17.63 -19.87 -15.41
C SER A 217 17.50 -19.08 -16.72
N LYS A 218 18.54 -19.05 -17.56
CA LYS A 218 18.52 -18.33 -18.85
C LYS A 218 18.09 -19.23 -20.01
N HIS A 219 17.42 -18.66 -21.01
CA HIS A 219 17.15 -19.33 -22.28
C HIS A 219 18.45 -19.53 -23.09
N GLN A 220 18.84 -20.78 -23.32
CA GLN A 220 20.17 -21.13 -23.86
C GLN A 220 20.48 -20.68 -25.31
N ARG A 221 19.46 -20.33 -26.11
CA ARG A 221 19.66 -19.68 -27.42
C ARG A 221 19.95 -18.18 -27.37
N TYR A 222 19.75 -17.50 -26.24
CA TYR A 222 19.92 -16.05 -26.07
C TYR A 222 19.32 -15.20 -27.21
N PRO A 223 18.04 -15.41 -27.60
CA PRO A 223 17.44 -14.71 -28.73
C PRO A 223 17.28 -13.21 -28.47
N ASN A 224 17.14 -12.43 -29.54
CA ASN A 224 16.69 -11.04 -29.42
C ASN A 224 15.30 -10.97 -28.78
N ALA A 225 15.12 -9.97 -27.91
CA ALA A 225 13.83 -9.53 -27.40
C ALA A 225 13.01 -8.83 -28.50
N PRO A 226 11.68 -9.03 -28.50
CA PRO A 226 10.79 -8.25 -29.36
C PRO A 226 10.96 -6.75 -29.12
N ILE A 227 10.82 -5.95 -30.17
CA ILE A 227 10.87 -4.49 -30.08
C ILE A 227 9.57 -4.00 -29.44
N GLN A 228 9.65 -3.50 -28.21
CA GLN A 228 8.55 -2.89 -27.46
C GLN A 228 8.68 -1.36 -27.43
N ASP A 229 9.90 -0.86 -27.19
CA ASP A 229 10.22 0.55 -27.32
C ASP A 229 10.97 0.80 -28.64
N PRO A 230 10.33 1.36 -29.68
CA PRO A 230 10.98 1.64 -30.95
C PRO A 230 12.05 2.75 -30.86
N HIS A 231 12.14 3.46 -29.74
CA HIS A 231 13.12 4.54 -29.52
C HIS A 231 14.42 4.05 -28.87
N SER A 232 14.46 2.82 -28.37
CA SER A 232 15.63 2.22 -27.76
C SER A 232 16.17 1.07 -28.62
N PRO A 233 17.50 0.96 -28.83
CA PRO A 233 18.08 -0.25 -29.42
C PRO A 233 18.02 -1.46 -28.46
N TRP A 234 17.82 -1.21 -27.17
CA TRP A 234 17.80 -2.22 -26.11
C TRP A 234 16.37 -2.50 -25.67
N GLN A 235 16.02 -3.77 -25.51
CA GLN A 235 14.66 -4.25 -25.28
C GLN A 235 14.62 -5.18 -24.07
N SER A 236 13.47 -5.20 -23.37
CA SER A 236 13.31 -6.07 -22.20
C SER A 236 13.44 -7.54 -22.57
N GLY A 237 14.45 -8.20 -21.98
CA GLY A 237 14.75 -9.61 -22.17
C GLY A 237 14.05 -10.54 -21.19
N ASP A 238 13.21 -10.01 -20.29
CA ASP A 238 12.61 -10.70 -19.14
C ASP A 238 12.05 -12.08 -19.48
N ARG A 239 11.28 -12.20 -20.58
CA ARG A 239 10.70 -13.46 -21.03
C ARG A 239 11.69 -14.60 -21.32
N TYR A 240 12.99 -14.30 -21.39
CA TYR A 240 14.05 -15.27 -21.66
C TYR A 240 14.92 -15.58 -20.45
N TYR A 241 14.75 -14.88 -19.33
CA TYR A 241 15.50 -15.14 -18.09
C TYR A 241 14.61 -15.19 -16.85
N ALA A 242 13.54 -14.41 -16.78
CA ALA A 242 12.54 -14.47 -15.72
C ALA A 242 11.73 -15.76 -15.86
N ASN A 243 11.84 -16.62 -14.84
CA ASN A 243 11.18 -17.92 -14.78
C ASN A 243 11.59 -18.84 -15.95
N GLY A 244 12.89 -18.87 -16.25
CA GLY A 244 13.39 -19.69 -17.34
C GLY A 244 13.23 -21.20 -17.13
N PRO A 245 13.58 -22.00 -18.16
CA PRO A 245 13.12 -23.38 -18.30
C PRO A 245 13.55 -24.35 -17.19
N ARG A 246 14.64 -24.05 -16.48
CA ARG A 246 15.19 -24.89 -15.40
C ARG A 246 15.04 -24.27 -14.01
N LEU A 247 14.33 -23.15 -13.87
CA LEU A 247 14.18 -22.46 -12.59
C LEU A 247 13.73 -23.42 -11.48
N HIS A 248 12.63 -24.13 -11.69
CA HIS A 248 12.07 -25.03 -10.68
C HIS A 248 12.97 -26.22 -10.35
N GLU A 249 13.83 -26.67 -11.27
CA GLU A 249 14.84 -27.69 -10.96
C GLU A 249 15.83 -27.13 -9.91
N TYR A 250 16.30 -25.91 -10.12
CA TYR A 250 17.23 -25.24 -9.22
C TYR A 250 16.59 -24.89 -7.88
N LEU A 251 15.34 -24.41 -7.88
CA LEU A 251 14.60 -24.11 -6.65
C LEU A 251 14.33 -25.37 -5.82
N GLN A 252 14.08 -26.52 -6.46
CA GLN A 252 13.90 -27.79 -5.73
C GLN A 252 15.19 -28.28 -5.08
N ASP A 253 16.34 -28.04 -5.70
CA ASP A 253 17.63 -28.36 -5.09
C ASP A 253 17.91 -27.47 -3.88
N ILE A 254 17.65 -26.16 -3.99
CA ILE A 254 17.73 -25.23 -2.85
C ILE A 254 16.74 -25.63 -1.75
N GLY A 255 15.49 -25.93 -2.09
CA GLY A 255 14.44 -26.28 -1.14
C GLY A 255 14.71 -27.56 -0.35
N LYS A 256 15.50 -28.50 -0.89
CA LYS A 256 16.01 -29.65 -0.10
C LYS A 256 16.91 -29.18 1.04
N ILE A 257 17.83 -28.27 0.77
CA ILE A 257 18.74 -27.68 1.76
C ILE A 257 17.93 -26.93 2.81
N LEU A 258 17.01 -26.06 2.39
CA LEU A 258 16.17 -25.30 3.33
C LEU A 258 15.40 -26.20 4.29
N LYS A 259 14.82 -27.30 3.77
CA LYS A 259 14.08 -28.27 4.57
C LYS A 259 14.96 -29.01 5.58
N GLU A 260 16.21 -29.31 5.24
CA GLU A 260 17.16 -29.96 6.17
C GLU A 260 17.44 -29.09 7.41
N HIS A 261 17.30 -27.76 7.29
CA HIS A 261 17.58 -26.80 8.34
C HIS A 261 16.32 -26.13 8.95
N ASP A 262 15.10 -26.54 8.55
CA ASP A 262 13.84 -25.83 8.89
C ASP A 262 13.90 -24.32 8.60
N ALA A 263 14.53 -23.97 7.47
CA ALA A 263 14.82 -22.60 7.09
C ALA A 263 13.67 -21.95 6.30
N PHE A 264 13.42 -20.68 6.58
CA PHE A 264 12.43 -19.88 5.85
C PHE A 264 13.00 -19.32 4.54
N SER A 265 12.17 -19.23 3.50
CA SER A 265 12.54 -18.60 2.24
C SER A 265 11.47 -17.70 1.65
N VAL A 266 11.90 -16.53 1.16
CA VAL A 266 11.10 -15.67 0.30
C VAL A 266 11.92 -15.32 -0.94
N GLY A 267 11.38 -15.65 -2.13
CA GLY A 267 12.02 -15.31 -3.39
C GLY A 267 11.56 -13.95 -3.89
N GLU A 268 12.49 -13.08 -4.26
CA GLU A 268 12.16 -11.93 -5.10
C GLU A 268 11.97 -12.40 -6.55
N MET A 269 10.77 -12.23 -7.10
CA MET A 269 10.44 -12.72 -8.44
C MET A 269 9.74 -11.63 -9.27
N PRO A 270 10.48 -10.65 -9.82
CA PRO A 270 9.90 -9.65 -10.72
C PRO A 270 9.47 -10.27 -12.06
N PHE A 271 8.60 -9.56 -12.79
CA PHE A 271 8.09 -9.95 -14.12
C PHE A 271 7.34 -11.29 -14.20
N VAL A 272 6.89 -11.83 -13.06
CA VAL A 272 5.98 -12.98 -13.01
C VAL A 272 4.57 -12.52 -12.67
N THR A 273 3.62 -12.80 -13.56
CA THR A 273 2.19 -12.51 -13.36
C THR A 273 1.31 -13.72 -13.58
N ASP A 274 1.88 -14.81 -14.11
CA ASP A 274 1.19 -16.09 -14.28
C ASP A 274 1.05 -16.78 -12.93
N GLU A 275 -0.20 -16.98 -12.51
CA GLU A 275 -0.55 -17.57 -11.23
C GLU A 275 -0.03 -19.01 -11.08
N GLN A 276 -0.01 -19.79 -12.15
CA GLN A 276 0.46 -21.18 -12.12
C GLN A 276 1.98 -21.24 -11.98
N GLU A 277 2.71 -20.35 -12.63
CA GLU A 277 4.17 -20.27 -12.47
C GLU A 277 4.55 -19.84 -11.06
N VAL A 278 3.86 -18.84 -10.48
CA VAL A 278 4.05 -18.47 -9.07
C VAL A 278 3.71 -19.64 -8.15
N LEU A 279 2.59 -20.33 -8.39
CA LEU A 279 2.18 -21.47 -7.59
C LEU A 279 3.21 -22.59 -7.62
N ARG A 280 3.87 -22.82 -8.75
CA ARG A 280 4.97 -23.81 -8.83
C ARG A 280 6.13 -23.45 -7.89
N ALA A 281 6.41 -22.17 -7.65
CA ALA A 281 7.45 -21.76 -6.72
C ALA A 281 7.06 -21.90 -5.23
N VAL A 282 5.78 -21.70 -4.88
CA VAL A 282 5.35 -21.52 -3.47
C VAL A 282 4.38 -22.57 -2.93
N GLN A 283 3.84 -23.45 -3.77
CA GLN A 283 2.90 -24.47 -3.31
C GLN A 283 3.56 -25.40 -2.30
N ALA A 284 2.93 -25.58 -1.14
CA ALA A 284 3.51 -26.27 0.01
C ALA A 284 4.09 -27.67 -0.28
N GLY A 285 3.48 -28.41 -1.22
CA GLY A 285 3.92 -29.76 -1.60
C GLY A 285 5.15 -29.82 -2.52
N ARG A 286 5.59 -28.70 -3.09
CA ARG A 286 6.68 -28.66 -4.09
C ARG A 286 8.06 -28.54 -3.49
N ASN A 287 8.15 -28.11 -2.22
CA ASN A 287 9.41 -27.97 -1.50
C ASN A 287 10.44 -27.12 -2.26
N GLU A 288 9.98 -25.98 -2.78
CA GLU A 288 10.79 -24.96 -3.45
C GLU A 288 10.97 -23.76 -2.49
N LEU A 289 10.12 -22.73 -2.58
CA LEU A 289 10.12 -21.57 -1.70
C LEU A 289 8.88 -21.53 -0.79
N ASN A 290 8.92 -20.78 0.31
CA ASN A 290 7.73 -20.60 1.16
C ASN A 290 6.77 -19.54 0.61
N MET A 291 7.30 -18.47 0.01
CA MET A 291 6.54 -17.39 -0.61
C MET A 291 7.40 -16.60 -1.60
N ILE A 292 6.80 -15.66 -2.33
CA ILE A 292 7.52 -14.74 -3.22
C ILE A 292 7.09 -13.29 -3.00
N PHE A 293 7.97 -12.35 -3.32
CA PHE A 293 7.61 -10.97 -3.58
C PHE A 293 7.15 -10.82 -5.04
N SER A 294 5.86 -10.54 -5.22
CA SER A 294 5.31 -10.06 -6.50
C SER A 294 5.49 -8.55 -6.60
N PHE A 295 5.79 -8.08 -7.80
CA PHE A 295 6.07 -6.66 -8.08
C PHE A 295 4.87 -5.91 -8.67
N GLU A 296 3.75 -6.58 -8.90
CA GLU A 296 2.64 -5.99 -9.66
C GLU A 296 2.04 -4.76 -8.97
N HIS A 297 1.82 -4.78 -7.65
CA HIS A 297 1.30 -3.63 -6.90
C HIS A 297 2.32 -2.50 -6.70
N VAL A 298 3.61 -2.80 -6.80
CA VAL A 298 4.70 -1.81 -6.77
C VAL A 298 5.15 -1.37 -8.17
N ASN A 299 4.47 -1.82 -9.23
CA ASN A 299 4.66 -1.32 -10.59
C ASN A 299 3.44 -0.54 -11.08
N VAL A 300 2.41 -0.37 -10.24
CA VAL A 300 1.09 0.17 -10.62
C VAL A 300 1.16 1.59 -11.21
N ASP A 301 2.17 2.38 -10.82
CA ASP A 301 2.40 3.75 -11.27
C ASP A 301 3.52 3.88 -12.32
N HIS A 302 4.04 2.78 -12.86
CA HIS A 302 5.05 2.80 -13.92
C HIS A 302 4.41 3.21 -15.25
N GLY A 303 5.13 4.03 -16.03
CA GLY A 303 4.72 4.41 -17.37
C GLY A 303 4.97 3.32 -18.40
N LYS A 304 4.61 3.60 -19.65
CA LYS A 304 4.59 2.62 -20.75
C LYS A 304 5.97 2.02 -21.02
N TYR A 305 7.02 2.83 -20.91
CA TYR A 305 8.38 2.42 -21.29
C TYR A 305 9.31 2.19 -20.10
N GLY A 306 8.80 2.26 -18.87
CA GLY A 306 9.56 1.89 -17.69
C GLY A 306 9.22 2.68 -16.44
N LYS A 307 9.99 2.41 -15.38
CA LYS A 307 9.80 2.95 -14.03
C LYS A 307 9.70 4.49 -14.01
N PHE A 308 10.63 5.19 -14.66
CA PHE A 308 10.70 6.66 -14.63
C PHE A 308 9.88 7.35 -15.73
N ASP A 309 9.12 6.60 -16.52
CA ASP A 309 8.09 7.18 -17.37
C ASP A 309 6.85 7.49 -16.51
N PRO A 310 6.19 8.66 -16.67
CA PRO A 310 5.00 9.00 -15.90
C PRO A 310 3.88 7.98 -16.10
N GLY A 311 3.36 7.47 -14.99
CA GLY A 311 2.20 6.58 -14.94
C GLY A 311 1.19 7.07 -13.91
N SER A 312 -0.03 6.55 -14.00
CA SER A 312 -1.13 6.83 -13.07
C SER A 312 -1.86 5.52 -12.79
N TRP A 313 -2.50 5.45 -11.62
CA TRP A 313 -3.25 4.28 -11.19
C TRP A 313 -4.53 4.70 -10.47
N GLU A 314 -5.48 3.79 -10.39
CA GLU A 314 -6.71 3.90 -9.61
C GLU A 314 -6.69 2.90 -8.45
N LEU A 315 -7.40 3.18 -7.35
CA LEU A 315 -7.46 2.26 -6.21
C LEU A 315 -7.97 0.87 -6.60
N THR A 316 -8.83 0.80 -7.62
CA THR A 316 -9.29 -0.47 -8.20
C THR A 316 -8.18 -1.32 -8.81
N ASP A 317 -7.09 -0.74 -9.31
CA ASP A 317 -5.94 -1.51 -9.81
C ASP A 317 -5.28 -2.26 -8.66
N LEU A 318 -5.09 -1.58 -7.52
CA LEU A 318 -4.53 -2.16 -6.31
C LEU A 318 -5.47 -3.21 -5.69
N LYS A 319 -6.78 -2.93 -5.65
CA LYS A 319 -7.78 -3.90 -5.18
C LYS A 319 -7.80 -5.16 -6.04
N SER A 320 -7.72 -5.02 -7.36
CA SER A 320 -7.73 -6.14 -8.31
C SER A 320 -6.54 -7.08 -8.07
N PHE A 321 -5.37 -6.53 -7.74
CA PHE A 321 -4.20 -7.32 -7.35
C PHE A 321 -4.50 -8.21 -6.13
N PHE A 322 -5.05 -7.65 -5.06
CA PHE A 322 -5.37 -8.43 -3.86
C PHE A 322 -6.54 -9.38 -4.07
N GLU A 323 -7.57 -8.97 -4.81
CA GLU A 323 -8.72 -9.79 -5.15
C GLU A 323 -8.34 -11.03 -5.96
N ARG A 324 -7.27 -10.93 -6.76
CA ARG A 324 -6.70 -12.08 -7.44
C ARG A 324 -5.85 -12.95 -6.51
N TRP A 325 -4.81 -12.38 -5.90
CA TRP A 325 -3.79 -13.19 -5.20
C TRP A 325 -4.20 -13.71 -3.82
N GLN A 326 -5.09 -13.01 -3.10
CA GLN A 326 -5.52 -13.45 -1.77
C GLN A 326 -6.35 -14.76 -1.84
N PRO A 327 -7.42 -14.86 -2.64
CA PRO A 327 -8.15 -16.11 -2.81
C PRO A 327 -7.32 -17.18 -3.53
N PHE A 328 -6.58 -16.81 -4.59
CA PHE A 328 -5.81 -17.77 -5.37
C PHE A 328 -4.81 -18.56 -4.49
N MET A 329 -4.01 -17.88 -3.66
CA MET A 329 -3.05 -18.55 -2.78
C MET A 329 -3.75 -19.41 -1.72
N TYR A 330 -4.84 -18.90 -1.15
CA TYR A 330 -5.63 -19.62 -0.15
C TYR A 330 -6.19 -20.93 -0.71
N GLU A 331 -6.74 -20.90 -1.93
CA GLU A 331 -7.35 -22.07 -2.57
C GLU A 331 -6.33 -23.10 -3.07
N ASN A 332 -5.10 -22.70 -3.35
CA ASN A 332 -4.09 -23.55 -3.99
C ASN A 332 -2.92 -23.98 -3.08
N ASP A 333 -3.02 -23.72 -1.77
CA ASP A 333 -1.98 -24.04 -0.78
C ASP A 333 -0.64 -23.34 -1.04
N GLY A 334 -0.72 -22.12 -1.58
CA GLY A 334 0.39 -21.16 -1.66
C GLY A 334 0.39 -20.21 -0.44
N TRP A 335 1.30 -19.23 -0.46
CA TRP A 335 1.38 -18.22 0.60
C TRP A 335 1.88 -16.88 0.09
N ASN A 336 1.23 -15.79 0.53
CA ASN A 336 1.56 -14.43 0.11
C ASN A 336 2.64 -13.79 1.01
N ALA A 337 3.59 -13.08 0.40
CA ALA A 337 4.39 -12.06 1.10
C ALA A 337 3.67 -10.71 0.98
N LEU A 338 3.45 -10.02 2.10
CA LEU A 338 2.71 -8.76 2.14
C LEU A 338 3.69 -7.62 2.43
N TYR A 339 3.90 -6.70 1.49
CA TYR A 339 4.77 -5.55 1.70
C TYR A 339 4.29 -4.32 0.93
N TRP A 340 4.58 -3.13 1.47
CA TRP A 340 4.50 -1.86 0.72
C TRP A 340 5.86 -1.32 0.36
N GLU A 341 6.81 -1.44 1.30
CA GLU A 341 8.13 -0.82 1.24
C GLU A 341 9.20 -1.90 1.28
N ASN A 342 10.32 -1.61 0.62
CA ASN A 342 11.61 -2.27 0.75
C ASN A 342 12.68 -1.27 0.28
N HIS A 343 13.95 -1.68 0.25
CA HIS A 343 15.06 -0.81 -0.16
C HIS A 343 15.05 -0.39 -1.64
N ASP A 344 14.18 -0.96 -2.48
CA ASP A 344 14.02 -0.63 -3.91
C ASP A 344 12.72 0.13 -4.21
N GLN A 345 11.86 0.34 -3.21
CA GLN A 345 10.57 1.01 -3.36
C GLN A 345 10.54 2.35 -2.61
N PRO A 346 9.80 3.36 -3.11
CA PRO A 346 9.59 4.60 -2.37
C PRO A 346 8.69 4.39 -1.14
N ARG A 347 8.56 5.42 -0.30
CA ARG A 347 7.73 5.38 0.91
C ARG A 347 6.25 5.28 0.57
N SER A 348 5.57 4.41 1.30
CA SER A 348 4.19 4.01 1.00
C SER A 348 3.19 5.14 1.12
N ILE A 349 3.40 6.07 2.06
CA ILE A 349 2.51 7.22 2.25
C ILE A 349 2.53 8.12 1.00
N ASP A 350 3.71 8.48 0.52
CA ASP A 350 3.87 9.34 -0.66
C ASP A 350 3.47 8.66 -1.97
N ARG A 351 3.54 7.32 -2.01
CA ARG A 351 3.20 6.55 -3.20
C ARG A 351 1.70 6.28 -3.34
N TYR A 352 1.09 5.84 -2.24
CA TYR A 352 -0.27 5.28 -2.27
C TYR A 352 -1.34 6.24 -1.77
N THR A 353 -0.94 7.39 -1.22
CA THR A 353 -1.88 8.38 -0.67
C THR A 353 -1.50 9.77 -1.11
N GLU A 354 -2.44 10.70 -0.98
CA GLU A 354 -2.18 12.14 -1.14
C GLU A 354 -2.10 12.85 0.21
N ALA A 355 -1.72 12.10 1.27
CA ALA A 355 -1.77 12.60 2.63
C ALA A 355 -0.84 13.79 2.86
N SER A 356 -1.45 14.90 3.25
CA SER A 356 -0.84 16.10 3.80
C SER A 356 -0.07 15.79 5.09
N GLU A 357 0.77 16.73 5.50
CA GLU A 357 1.52 16.64 6.76
C GLU A 357 0.61 16.49 8.00
N GLU A 358 -0.62 17.00 7.95
CA GLU A 358 -1.60 16.82 9.03
C GLU A 358 -2.14 15.39 9.10
N HIS A 359 -2.34 14.74 7.95
CA HIS A 359 -2.97 13.42 7.85
C HIS A 359 -1.97 12.26 7.68
N GLU A 360 -0.67 12.52 7.57
CA GLU A 360 0.31 11.47 7.27
C GLU A 360 0.37 10.36 8.32
N GLY A 361 0.24 10.70 9.60
CA GLY A 361 0.18 9.69 10.67
C GLY A 361 -1.08 8.83 10.57
N VAL A 362 -2.21 9.40 10.16
CA VAL A 362 -3.47 8.65 9.94
C VAL A 362 -3.37 7.74 8.72
N ALA A 363 -2.78 8.25 7.63
CA ALA A 363 -2.53 7.50 6.41
C ALA A 363 -1.57 6.32 6.64
N ALA A 364 -0.47 6.53 7.38
CA ALA A 364 0.48 5.47 7.74
C ALA A 364 -0.20 4.33 8.51
N LYS A 365 -1.06 4.67 9.49
CA LYS A 365 -1.85 3.70 10.25
C LYS A 365 -2.86 2.95 9.38
N MET A 366 -3.52 3.65 8.46
CA MET A 366 -4.44 3.04 7.51
C MET A 366 -3.71 2.02 6.61
N LEU A 367 -2.54 2.39 6.08
CA LEU A 367 -1.69 1.52 5.27
C LEU A 367 -1.20 0.29 6.05
N ALA A 368 -0.92 0.44 7.35
CA ALA A 368 -0.56 -0.67 8.24
C ALA A 368 -1.69 -1.70 8.36
N VAL A 369 -2.93 -1.23 8.59
CA VAL A 369 -4.13 -2.08 8.64
C VAL A 369 -4.38 -2.77 7.30
N ALA A 370 -4.35 -2.00 6.21
CA ALA A 370 -4.60 -2.48 4.86
C ALA A 370 -3.62 -3.60 4.46
N LEU A 371 -2.38 -3.53 4.92
CA LEU A 371 -1.37 -4.56 4.66
C LEU A 371 -1.47 -5.76 5.59
N ALA A 372 -1.33 -5.51 6.89
CA ALA A 372 -0.98 -6.55 7.85
C ALA A 372 -2.19 -7.34 8.36
N LEU A 373 -3.43 -6.96 8.00
CA LEU A 373 -4.63 -7.74 8.31
C LEU A 373 -5.11 -8.61 7.12
N GLN A 374 -4.33 -8.69 6.03
CA GLN A 374 -4.56 -9.64 4.92
C GLN A 374 -3.98 -11.03 5.24
N SER A 375 -4.21 -12.03 4.36
CA SER A 375 -3.63 -13.37 4.47
C SER A 375 -2.22 -13.38 3.88
N GLY A 376 -1.22 -13.89 4.61
CA GLY A 376 0.19 -13.84 4.22
C GLY A 376 1.13 -13.43 5.35
N THR A 377 2.42 -13.29 5.05
CA THR A 377 3.43 -12.84 6.03
C THR A 377 3.75 -11.37 5.78
N PRO A 378 3.50 -10.45 6.73
CA PRO A 378 3.80 -9.03 6.55
C PRO A 378 5.29 -8.72 6.72
N PHE A 379 5.80 -7.89 5.81
CA PHE A 379 7.14 -7.32 5.82
C PHE A 379 7.03 -5.81 6.05
N ILE A 380 7.75 -5.33 7.05
CA ILE A 380 7.87 -3.94 7.44
C ILE A 380 9.29 -3.51 7.09
N TYR A 381 9.44 -2.42 6.35
CA TYR A 381 10.76 -1.88 6.04
C TYR A 381 11.15 -0.76 7.01
N GLN A 382 12.45 -0.62 7.31
CA GLN A 382 12.94 0.38 8.25
C GLN A 382 12.40 1.79 7.98
N GLY A 383 11.73 2.37 8.98
CA GLY A 383 11.11 3.70 8.89
C GLY A 383 9.65 3.70 8.48
N GLN A 384 9.12 2.60 7.93
CA GLN A 384 7.70 2.46 7.63
C GLN A 384 6.85 2.51 8.91
N GLU A 385 7.37 1.96 10.00
CA GLU A 385 6.77 1.99 11.32
C GLU A 385 6.77 3.37 11.97
N LEU A 386 7.57 4.31 11.43
CA LEU A 386 7.61 5.71 11.85
C LEU A 386 6.81 6.61 10.89
N GLY A 387 6.34 6.09 9.76
CA GLY A 387 5.75 6.90 8.70
C GLY A 387 6.77 7.80 7.99
N MET A 388 8.01 7.35 7.83
CA MET A 388 9.02 8.09 7.05
C MET A 388 8.52 8.39 5.63
N ARG A 389 8.92 9.56 5.11
CA ARG A 389 8.48 10.12 3.81
C ARG A 389 9.58 10.04 2.76
N ASN A 390 9.19 10.15 1.49
CA ASN A 390 10.09 10.30 0.36
C ASN A 390 11.07 11.47 0.58
N VAL A 391 12.16 11.48 -0.19
CA VAL A 391 13.15 12.56 -0.13
C VAL A 391 12.48 13.91 -0.42
N PRO A 392 12.95 15.01 0.19
CA PRO A 392 12.37 16.33 -0.01
C PRO A 392 12.30 16.75 -1.49
N LYS A 393 11.18 17.36 -1.89
CA LYS A 393 10.99 17.89 -3.26
C LYS A 393 12.01 18.98 -3.64
N SER A 394 12.66 19.58 -2.65
CA SER A 394 13.74 20.56 -2.82
C SER A 394 15.08 19.95 -3.21
N TRP A 395 15.26 18.64 -3.07
CA TRP A 395 16.52 17.98 -3.43
C TRP A 395 16.71 17.93 -4.94
N GLY A 396 17.87 18.40 -5.40
CA GLY A 396 18.33 18.20 -6.76
C GLY A 396 18.97 16.83 -6.95
N ILE A 397 19.31 16.52 -8.21
CA ILE A 397 19.90 15.23 -8.60
C ILE A 397 21.23 14.95 -7.89
N GLU A 398 21.96 15.98 -7.46
CA GLU A 398 23.22 15.87 -6.73
C GLU A 398 23.11 15.22 -5.34
N LYS A 399 21.88 15.05 -4.82
CA LYS A 399 21.61 14.37 -3.55
C LYS A 399 21.39 12.87 -3.71
N TYR A 400 21.05 12.40 -4.91
CA TYR A 400 20.79 11.00 -5.20
C TYR A 400 22.09 10.20 -5.31
N GLN A 401 22.05 8.95 -4.87
CA GLN A 401 23.15 7.99 -4.88
C GLN A 401 22.83 6.75 -5.74
N ASP A 402 21.55 6.47 -6.01
CA ASP A 402 21.11 5.27 -6.72
C ASP A 402 21.58 5.23 -8.19
N ILE A 403 22.33 4.18 -8.54
CA ILE A 403 22.84 3.94 -9.88
C ILE A 403 21.76 3.92 -10.96
N ASP A 404 20.56 3.38 -10.68
CA ASP A 404 19.45 3.32 -11.64
C ASP A 404 19.03 4.73 -12.07
N CYS A 405 18.67 5.59 -11.10
CA CYS A 405 18.24 6.95 -11.38
C CYS A 405 19.38 7.82 -11.94
N LEU A 406 20.62 7.64 -11.47
CA LEU A 406 21.78 8.40 -11.95
C LEU A 406 22.16 8.00 -13.38
N ASN A 407 22.07 6.73 -13.75
CA ASN A 407 22.32 6.29 -15.12
C ASN A 407 21.21 6.77 -16.06
N HIS A 408 19.95 6.69 -15.65
CA HIS A 408 18.83 7.24 -16.42
C HIS A 408 19.00 8.76 -16.63
N TRP A 409 19.43 9.50 -15.60
CA TRP A 409 19.72 10.94 -15.71
C TRP A 409 20.86 11.23 -16.68
N LYS A 410 21.97 10.49 -16.61
CA LYS A 410 23.10 10.64 -17.55
C LYS A 410 22.67 10.38 -18.99
N LEU A 411 21.85 9.34 -19.22
CA LEU A 411 21.32 9.03 -20.54
C LEU A 411 20.44 10.16 -21.08
N LEU A 412 19.53 10.67 -20.24
CA LEU A 412 18.67 11.81 -20.59
C LEU A 412 19.49 13.05 -20.98
N LEU A 413 20.54 13.39 -20.21
CA LEU A 413 21.42 14.52 -20.52
C LEU A 413 22.22 14.31 -21.82
N LYS A 414 22.57 13.07 -22.15
CA LYS A 414 23.28 12.73 -23.39
C LYS A 414 22.36 12.86 -24.60
N GLU A 415 21.14 12.35 -24.51
CA GLU A 415 20.20 12.30 -25.64
C GLU A 415 19.45 13.62 -25.85
N LYS A 416 19.13 14.31 -24.75
CA LYS A 416 18.32 15.54 -24.72
C LYS A 416 18.97 16.62 -23.84
N PRO A 417 20.20 17.07 -24.16
CA PRO A 417 20.99 17.95 -23.29
C PRO A 417 20.31 19.29 -22.94
N SER A 418 19.46 19.81 -23.82
CA SER A 418 18.79 21.10 -23.66
C SER A 418 17.30 21.01 -23.33
N ASP A 419 16.76 19.80 -23.13
CA ASP A 419 15.34 19.59 -22.83
C ASP A 419 15.06 19.72 -21.33
N THR A 420 14.92 20.95 -20.86
CA THR A 420 14.66 21.26 -19.45
C THR A 420 13.30 20.75 -18.96
N ALA A 421 12.34 20.55 -19.88
CA ALA A 421 11.04 19.99 -19.53
C ALA A 421 11.15 18.49 -19.23
N ALA A 422 11.84 17.73 -20.09
CA ALA A 422 12.11 16.31 -19.83
C ALA A 422 12.95 16.10 -18.57
N GLN A 423 13.96 16.95 -18.33
CA GLN A 423 14.76 16.92 -17.10
C GLN A 423 13.91 17.17 -15.85
N LYS A 424 12.98 18.14 -15.90
CA LYS A 424 12.06 18.41 -14.80
C LYS A 424 11.13 17.22 -14.53
N ILE A 425 10.60 16.60 -15.57
CA ILE A 425 9.73 15.41 -15.46
C ILE A 425 10.51 14.24 -14.83
N ALA A 426 11.73 13.96 -15.32
CA ALA A 426 12.55 12.88 -14.77
C ALA A 426 12.84 13.10 -13.28
N LEU A 427 13.20 14.31 -12.86
CA LEU A 427 13.42 14.61 -11.45
C LEU A 427 12.14 14.43 -10.61
N GLN A 428 10.97 14.79 -11.13
CA GLN A 428 9.68 14.54 -10.46
C GLN A 428 9.41 13.03 -10.31
N GLU A 429 9.73 12.23 -11.32
CA GLU A 429 9.57 10.77 -11.26
C GLU A 429 10.60 10.13 -10.32
N TYR A 430 11.82 10.66 -10.20
CA TYR A 430 12.79 10.22 -9.20
C TYR A 430 12.31 10.51 -7.77
N GLN A 431 11.74 11.70 -7.54
CA GLN A 431 11.15 12.06 -6.25
C GLN A 431 9.99 11.15 -5.85
N LYS A 432 9.30 10.55 -6.82
CA LYS A 432 8.22 9.59 -6.57
C LYS A 432 8.71 8.15 -6.42
N LYS A 433 9.65 7.71 -7.26
CA LYS A 433 9.92 6.28 -7.52
C LYS A 433 11.36 5.85 -7.31
N SER A 434 12.30 6.76 -7.09
CA SER A 434 13.70 6.39 -6.85
C SER A 434 13.82 5.52 -5.61
N ARG A 435 14.76 4.58 -5.66
CA ARG A 435 15.09 3.68 -4.53
C ARG A 435 15.65 4.46 -3.35
N ASP A 436 16.28 5.60 -3.62
CA ASP A 436 16.83 6.50 -2.60
C ASP A 436 15.80 7.01 -1.59
N ASN A 437 14.50 7.04 -1.95
CA ASN A 437 13.42 7.35 -1.02
C ASN A 437 13.36 6.41 0.19
N ALA A 438 13.80 5.17 0.02
CA ALA A 438 13.90 4.17 1.08
C ALA A 438 15.28 4.11 1.74
N ARG A 439 16.31 4.76 1.18
CA ARG A 439 17.71 4.57 1.59
C ARG A 439 18.26 5.71 2.45
N THR A 440 17.50 6.76 2.72
CA THR A 440 17.90 7.77 3.70
C THR A 440 18.13 7.16 5.08
N PRO A 441 19.07 7.70 5.88
CA PRO A 441 19.31 7.24 7.25
C PRO A 441 18.03 7.21 8.12
N VAL A 442 17.87 6.17 8.93
CA VAL A 442 16.74 6.03 9.86
C VAL A 442 16.75 7.15 10.89
N GLN A 443 15.55 7.66 11.18
CA GLN A 443 15.34 8.82 12.03
C GLN A 443 15.15 8.39 13.49
N TRP A 444 16.23 8.27 14.25
CA TRP A 444 16.20 7.79 15.64
C TRP A 444 15.78 8.86 16.65
N SER A 445 16.17 10.11 16.44
CA SER A 445 15.85 11.24 17.33
C SER A 445 15.80 12.57 16.59
N ASP A 446 15.53 13.66 17.32
CA ASP A 446 15.59 15.04 16.85
C ASP A 446 17.00 15.66 16.95
N ALA A 447 18.01 14.88 17.31
CA ALA A 447 19.40 15.30 17.31
C ALA A 447 19.94 15.44 15.87
N PRO A 448 21.05 16.18 15.64
CA PRO A 448 21.68 16.24 14.33
C PRO A 448 21.90 14.85 13.72
N ASN A 449 21.78 14.75 12.39
CA ASN A 449 21.76 13.48 11.66
C ASN A 449 20.67 12.50 12.14
N ALA A 450 19.60 13.00 12.77
CA ALA A 450 18.53 12.21 13.39
C ALA A 450 19.00 11.12 14.37
N GLY A 451 20.16 11.29 15.00
CA GLY A 451 20.75 10.27 15.87
C GLY A 451 21.25 9.02 15.15
N PHE A 452 21.27 9.00 13.81
CA PHE A 452 21.85 7.91 13.02
C PHE A 452 23.35 7.77 13.26
N THR A 453 24.09 8.88 13.19
CA THR A 453 25.55 9.00 13.41
C THR A 453 25.85 10.25 14.26
N ALA A 454 27.08 10.43 14.75
CA ALA A 454 27.46 11.61 15.53
C ALA A 454 27.19 12.95 14.80
N PRO A 455 26.91 14.04 15.53
CA PRO A 455 26.52 15.33 14.95
C PRO A 455 27.51 15.97 13.96
N THR A 456 28.81 15.66 14.08
CA THR A 456 29.87 16.25 13.25
C THR A 456 30.20 15.41 12.02
N ILE A 457 29.61 14.21 11.90
CA ILE A 457 29.89 13.28 10.83
C ILE A 457 28.93 13.53 9.68
N LYS A 458 29.45 13.45 8.45
CA LYS A 458 28.62 13.52 7.26
C LYS A 458 28.13 12.10 6.96
N PRO A 459 26.82 11.81 7.08
CA PRO A 459 26.31 10.50 6.71
C PRO A 459 26.51 10.25 5.20
N TRP A 460 26.64 8.98 4.83
CA TRP A 460 26.85 8.56 3.44
C TRP A 460 25.77 9.11 2.49
N MET A 461 24.54 9.24 3.01
CA MET A 461 23.41 9.89 2.36
C MET A 461 22.78 10.92 3.29
N SER A 462 22.21 11.99 2.74
CA SER A 462 21.52 13.02 3.54
C SER A 462 20.33 12.42 4.31
N VAL A 463 20.12 12.86 5.55
CA VAL A 463 18.91 12.54 6.34
C VAL A 463 17.74 13.38 5.82
N ASN A 464 16.51 12.88 5.91
CA ASN A 464 15.32 13.65 5.55
C ASN A 464 15.10 14.82 6.52
N ASP A 465 14.77 16.00 6.03
CA ASP A 465 14.66 17.23 6.81
C ASP A 465 13.53 17.20 7.86
N ASN A 466 12.61 16.24 7.78
CA ASN A 466 11.47 16.08 8.69
C ASN A 466 11.79 15.30 9.99
N TYR A 467 13.03 14.85 10.19
CA TYR A 467 13.42 14.07 11.37
C TYR A 467 13.12 14.70 12.74
N PRO A 468 13.10 16.04 12.93
CA PRO A 468 12.72 16.60 14.22
C PRO A 468 11.27 16.29 14.61
N ARG A 469 10.41 16.00 13.63
CA ARG A 469 8.99 15.67 13.83
C ARG A 469 8.73 14.16 13.74
N ILE A 470 9.38 13.47 12.81
CA ILE A 470 9.23 12.02 12.60
C ILE A 470 10.49 11.33 13.11
N ASN A 471 10.46 10.73 14.28
CA ASN A 471 11.60 9.95 14.79
C ASN A 471 11.20 8.91 15.85
N ALA A 472 12.04 7.89 16.00
CA ALA A 472 11.79 6.80 16.94
C ALA A 472 11.67 7.28 18.39
N ALA A 473 12.51 8.21 18.85
CA ALA A 473 12.55 8.66 20.24
C ALA A 473 11.20 9.24 20.72
N VAL A 474 10.46 9.94 19.85
CA VAL A 474 9.11 10.43 20.18
C VAL A 474 8.03 9.36 19.98
N GLU A 475 8.13 8.59 18.89
CA GLU A 475 7.11 7.62 18.48
C GLU A 475 6.96 6.46 19.48
N ILE A 476 8.04 5.96 20.09
CA ILE A 476 7.99 4.80 21.00
C ILE A 476 7.32 5.08 22.36
N HIS A 477 7.05 6.35 22.66
CA HIS A 477 6.46 6.81 23.93
C HIS A 477 5.06 7.42 23.75
N ASP A 478 4.67 7.76 22.53
CA ASP A 478 3.32 8.21 22.22
C ASP A 478 2.39 7.01 21.91
N ALA A 479 1.32 6.86 22.69
CA ALA A 479 0.34 5.80 22.53
C ALA A 479 -0.45 5.91 21.20
N ASN A 480 -0.50 7.11 20.62
CA ASN A 480 -1.18 7.40 19.37
C ASN A 480 -0.21 7.52 18.20
N SER A 481 1.05 7.13 18.35
CA SER A 481 2.06 7.20 17.29
C SER A 481 1.82 6.16 16.20
N VAL A 482 2.52 6.29 15.06
CA VAL A 482 2.52 5.30 13.99
C VAL A 482 3.18 4.00 14.48
N TYR A 483 4.27 4.11 15.24
CA TYR A 483 5.00 2.97 15.80
C TYR A 483 4.12 2.13 16.74
N THR A 484 3.47 2.79 17.71
CA THR A 484 2.60 2.09 18.68
C THR A 484 1.39 1.47 18.00
N PHE A 485 0.89 2.11 16.94
CA PHE A 485 -0.20 1.57 16.16
C PHE A 485 0.22 0.33 15.36
N TRP A 486 1.39 0.34 14.69
CA TRP A 486 1.95 -0.87 14.05
C TRP A 486 2.13 -2.01 15.05
N ALA A 487 2.69 -1.74 16.23
CA ALA A 487 2.82 -2.76 17.29
C ALA A 487 1.45 -3.33 17.71
N SER A 488 0.40 -2.51 17.67
CA SER A 488 -0.96 -2.95 17.95
C SER A 488 -1.57 -3.81 16.84
N VAL A 489 -1.30 -3.48 15.57
CA VAL A 489 -1.70 -4.29 14.41
C VAL A 489 -1.03 -5.67 14.46
N LEU A 490 0.27 -5.74 14.73
CA LEU A 490 1.02 -7.00 14.83
C LEU A 490 0.56 -7.85 16.01
N ARG A 491 0.31 -7.23 17.17
CA ARG A 491 -0.26 -7.92 18.33
C ARG A 491 -1.65 -8.48 18.03
N LEU A 492 -2.53 -7.70 17.39
CA LEU A 492 -3.86 -8.13 17.00
C LEU A 492 -3.79 -9.33 16.04
N ARG A 493 -2.88 -9.29 15.07
CA ARG A 493 -2.63 -10.40 14.13
C ARG A 493 -2.24 -11.68 14.87
N LYS A 494 -1.40 -11.59 15.91
CA LYS A 494 -0.95 -12.72 16.74
C LYS A 494 -2.03 -13.23 17.70
N GLU A 495 -2.94 -12.37 18.15
CA GLU A 495 -4.07 -12.76 19.01
C GLU A 495 -5.15 -13.51 18.21
N TYR A 496 -5.47 -13.02 17.00
CA TYR A 496 -6.50 -13.59 16.13
C TYR A 496 -5.88 -14.30 14.92
N LYS A 497 -4.89 -15.19 15.17
CA LYS A 497 -4.16 -15.92 14.11
C LYS A 497 -5.09 -16.65 13.15
N ASP A 498 -6.13 -17.28 13.66
CA ASP A 498 -7.02 -18.10 12.84
C ASP A 498 -7.70 -17.25 11.77
N VAL A 499 -8.16 -16.04 12.11
CA VAL A 499 -8.80 -15.13 11.16
C VAL A 499 -7.77 -14.36 10.31
N PHE A 500 -6.77 -13.73 10.92
CA PHE A 500 -5.87 -12.84 10.18
C PHE A 500 -4.72 -13.57 9.47
N VAL A 501 -4.26 -14.71 9.98
CA VAL A 501 -3.23 -15.51 9.31
C VAL A 501 -3.91 -16.51 8.37
N TYR A 502 -4.87 -17.29 8.86
CA TYR A 502 -5.40 -18.44 8.12
C TYR A 502 -6.81 -18.27 7.55
N GLY A 503 -7.49 -17.14 7.78
CA GLY A 503 -8.84 -16.93 7.29
C GLY A 503 -8.89 -16.65 5.79
N SER A 504 -9.99 -16.99 5.15
CA SER A 504 -10.28 -16.60 3.77
C SER A 504 -10.31 -15.08 3.63
N TRP A 505 -10.27 -14.57 2.41
CA TRP A 505 -10.29 -13.14 2.10
C TRP A 505 -11.37 -12.87 1.05
N THR A 506 -12.13 -11.79 1.20
CA THR A 506 -13.13 -11.38 0.20
C THR A 506 -13.24 -9.86 0.16
N VAL A 507 -13.15 -9.29 -1.04
CA VAL A 507 -13.29 -7.84 -1.25
C VAL A 507 -14.68 -7.36 -0.84
N VAL A 508 -14.76 -6.14 -0.33
CA VAL A 508 -16.00 -5.42 -0.04
C VAL A 508 -15.93 -4.07 -0.75
N ASP A 509 -17.04 -3.64 -1.35
CA ASP A 509 -17.12 -2.39 -2.11
C ASP A 509 -16.04 -2.31 -3.22
N ALA A 510 -15.96 -3.36 -4.04
CA ALA A 510 -14.93 -3.50 -5.07
C ALA A 510 -14.83 -2.29 -6.02
N PRO A 511 -15.94 -1.68 -6.51
CA PRO A 511 -15.86 -0.55 -7.45
C PRO A 511 -15.40 0.78 -6.84
N SER A 512 -15.39 0.93 -5.51
CA SER A 512 -15.09 2.21 -4.87
C SER A 512 -13.63 2.65 -5.11
N GLN A 513 -13.44 3.92 -5.46
CA GLN A 513 -12.10 4.54 -5.55
C GLN A 513 -11.65 5.16 -4.22
N ASP A 514 -12.56 5.24 -3.25
CA ASP A 514 -12.36 5.98 -2.01
C ASP A 514 -12.16 5.08 -0.79
N ILE A 515 -12.68 3.85 -0.85
CA ILE A 515 -12.69 2.89 0.26
C ILE A 515 -11.96 1.62 -0.18
N PHE A 516 -10.98 1.15 0.59
CA PHE A 516 -10.49 -0.23 0.48
C PHE A 516 -11.02 -1.06 1.64
N ALA A 517 -11.91 -2.00 1.35
CA ALA A 517 -12.50 -2.87 2.35
C ALA A 517 -12.42 -4.34 1.94
N PHE A 518 -12.27 -5.22 2.93
CA PHE A 518 -12.30 -6.66 2.74
C PHE A 518 -12.73 -7.37 4.02
N THR A 519 -13.23 -8.59 3.89
CA THR A 519 -13.53 -9.45 5.03
C THR A 519 -12.53 -10.58 5.14
N ARG A 520 -12.22 -10.96 6.38
CA ARG A 520 -11.50 -12.18 6.74
C ARG A 520 -12.44 -13.11 7.45
N GLN A 521 -12.43 -14.39 7.10
CA GLN A 521 -13.32 -15.37 7.72
C GLN A 521 -12.60 -16.68 8.02
N PHE A 522 -12.82 -17.19 9.24
CA PHE A 522 -12.36 -18.49 9.68
C PHE A 522 -13.44 -19.11 10.56
N ASP A 523 -13.95 -20.29 10.18
CA ASP A 523 -15.11 -20.92 10.81
C ASP A 523 -16.29 -19.94 10.98
N ASP A 524 -16.70 -19.67 12.22
CA ASP A 524 -17.77 -18.75 12.61
C ASP A 524 -17.30 -17.30 12.86
N GLN A 525 -15.99 -17.06 12.85
CA GLN A 525 -15.41 -15.74 13.04
C GLN A 525 -15.29 -15.01 11.71
N LYS A 526 -15.80 -13.77 11.65
CA LYS A 526 -15.69 -12.90 10.48
C LYS A 526 -15.33 -11.49 10.91
N VAL A 527 -14.30 -10.93 10.29
CA VAL A 527 -13.81 -9.56 10.55
C VAL A 527 -13.93 -8.75 9.27
N LEU A 528 -14.45 -7.53 9.36
CA LEU A 528 -14.39 -6.51 8.32
C LEU A 528 -13.17 -5.62 8.59
N VAL A 529 -12.33 -5.45 7.57
CA VAL A 529 -11.31 -4.40 7.51
C VAL A 529 -11.83 -3.32 6.58
N LEU A 530 -11.81 -2.07 7.05
CA LEU A 530 -12.38 -0.91 6.35
C LEU A 530 -11.39 0.26 6.40
N CYS A 531 -10.88 0.66 5.24
CA CYS A 531 -9.91 1.74 5.09
C CYS A 531 -10.51 2.85 4.23
N ASN A 532 -10.62 4.06 4.78
CA ASN A 532 -10.82 5.27 3.98
C ASN A 532 -9.48 5.65 3.35
N TRP A 533 -9.42 5.61 2.02
CA TRP A 533 -8.22 5.88 1.24
C TRP A 533 -8.07 7.37 0.88
N THR A 534 -8.98 8.23 1.35
CA THR A 534 -9.04 9.66 1.05
C THR A 534 -8.77 10.50 2.31
N GLU A 535 -8.38 11.76 2.12
CA GLU A 535 -8.28 12.71 3.23
C GLU A 535 -9.64 13.25 3.72
N ARG A 536 -10.70 13.08 2.92
CA ARG A 536 -12.03 13.59 3.24
C ARG A 536 -12.80 12.62 4.12
N SER A 537 -13.71 13.16 4.94
CA SER A 537 -14.70 12.34 5.63
C SER A 537 -15.69 11.76 4.62
N LEU A 538 -15.98 10.47 4.76
CA LEU A 538 -16.89 9.74 3.89
C LEU A 538 -18.04 9.15 4.71
N THR A 539 -19.21 9.07 4.08
CA THR A 539 -20.34 8.29 4.57
C THR A 539 -20.35 6.97 3.79
N TRP A 540 -20.29 5.85 4.51
CA TRP A 540 -20.29 4.52 3.91
C TRP A 540 -21.36 3.66 4.61
N ASP A 541 -22.35 3.16 3.86
CA ASP A 541 -23.40 2.28 4.42
C ASP A 541 -22.92 0.82 4.37
N PRO A 542 -22.67 0.18 5.53
CA PRO A 542 -22.29 -1.23 5.59
C PRO A 542 -23.34 -2.18 4.99
N ARG A 543 -24.64 -1.82 5.00
CA ARG A 543 -25.72 -2.71 4.55
C ARG A 543 -25.77 -2.84 3.03
N ASP A 544 -25.46 -1.76 2.31
CA ASP A 544 -25.31 -1.78 0.85
C ASP A 544 -24.20 -2.75 0.41
N ASN A 545 -23.29 -3.04 1.34
CA ASN A 545 -22.14 -3.92 1.17
C ASN A 545 -22.28 -5.27 1.91
N GLY A 546 -23.51 -5.66 2.27
CA GLY A 546 -23.82 -6.97 2.83
C GLY A 546 -23.40 -7.17 4.30
N ILE A 547 -23.03 -6.11 5.01
CA ILE A 547 -22.68 -6.15 6.43
C ILE A 547 -23.93 -5.78 7.24
N THR A 548 -24.40 -6.72 8.07
CA THR A 548 -25.70 -6.61 8.76
C THR A 548 -25.59 -6.50 10.28
N ALA A 549 -24.43 -6.85 10.85
CA ALA A 549 -24.18 -6.78 12.28
C ALA A 549 -22.67 -6.61 12.55
N THR A 550 -22.36 -5.92 13.64
CA THR A 550 -21.01 -5.81 14.19
C THR A 550 -21.08 -6.14 15.68
N LYS A 551 -20.18 -7.02 16.14
CA LYS A 551 -20.14 -7.44 17.54
C LYS A 551 -19.12 -6.64 18.35
N ASP A 552 -17.98 -6.31 17.74
CA ASP A 552 -16.85 -5.68 18.41
C ASP A 552 -16.07 -4.79 17.43
N MET A 553 -15.25 -3.89 17.96
CA MET A 553 -14.28 -3.09 17.22
C MET A 553 -12.88 -3.47 17.71
N LEU A 554 -12.13 -4.18 16.88
CA LEU A 554 -10.82 -4.70 17.28
C LEU A 554 -9.72 -3.63 17.27
N LEU A 555 -9.80 -2.67 16.33
CA LEU A 555 -8.81 -1.61 16.15
C LEU A 555 -9.43 -0.42 15.40
N ASN A 556 -9.04 0.80 15.77
CA ASN A 556 -9.44 2.03 15.08
C ASN A 556 -8.30 3.06 15.18
N ASN A 557 -8.02 3.80 14.10
CA ASN A 557 -6.92 4.77 14.02
C ASN A 557 -7.33 6.23 14.30
N TYR A 558 -8.60 6.50 14.62
CA TYR A 558 -9.12 7.85 14.96
C TYR A 558 -9.54 7.96 16.42
N GLU A 559 -10.39 7.06 16.89
CA GLU A 559 -10.99 7.10 18.23
C GLU A 559 -10.84 5.75 18.96
N ALA A 560 -11.14 5.73 20.26
CA ALA A 560 -11.09 4.49 21.03
C ALA A 560 -12.08 3.46 20.45
N PRO A 561 -11.73 2.15 20.40
CA PRO A 561 -12.57 1.15 19.74
C PRO A 561 -14.02 1.09 20.25
N ALA A 562 -14.25 1.31 21.55
CA ALA A 562 -15.60 1.34 22.12
C ALA A 562 -16.49 2.47 21.57
N GLU A 563 -15.91 3.65 21.29
CA GLU A 563 -16.66 4.77 20.71
C GLU A 563 -16.91 4.54 19.22
N ALA A 564 -15.91 4.05 18.49
CA ALA A 564 -16.06 3.64 17.10
C ALA A 564 -17.14 2.54 16.94
N LEU A 565 -17.21 1.57 17.87
CA LEU A 565 -18.24 0.52 17.86
C LEU A 565 -19.64 1.11 18.02
N LYS A 566 -19.84 2.04 18.97
CA LYS A 566 -21.14 2.71 19.16
C LYS A 566 -21.57 3.43 17.89
N ARG A 567 -20.66 4.22 17.30
CA ARG A 567 -20.91 4.97 16.06
C ARG A 567 -21.27 4.02 14.92
N PHE A 568 -20.47 2.97 14.69
CA PHE A 568 -20.70 2.02 13.60
C PHE A 568 -21.98 1.18 13.80
N SER A 569 -22.26 0.75 15.04
CA SER A 569 -23.47 -0.02 15.36
C SER A 569 -24.75 0.80 15.16
N ALA A 570 -24.71 2.11 15.46
CA ALA A 570 -25.83 3.01 15.18
C ALA A 570 -26.12 3.15 13.68
N HIS A 571 -25.15 2.86 12.80
CA HIS A 571 -25.37 2.85 11.34
C HIS A 571 -26.05 1.56 10.87
N LEU A 572 -25.82 0.45 11.57
CA LEU A 572 -26.41 -0.85 11.27
C LEU A 572 -27.82 -1.01 11.83
N ASP A 573 -28.17 -0.29 12.89
CA ASP A 573 -29.50 -0.36 13.48
C ASP A 573 -30.55 0.25 12.50
N PRO A 574 -31.52 -0.56 12.03
CA PRO A 574 -32.53 -0.13 11.08
C PRO A 574 -33.48 0.96 11.63
N THR A 575 -33.41 1.27 12.93
CA THR A 575 -34.19 2.32 13.60
C THR A 575 -33.45 3.66 13.73
N THR A 576 -32.14 3.73 13.42
CA THR A 576 -31.29 4.90 13.73
C THR A 576 -30.49 5.49 12.57
N TYR A 577 -30.63 5.03 11.32
CA TYR A 577 -29.78 5.52 10.21
C TYR A 577 -30.48 6.38 9.13
N PRO A 578 -29.80 7.41 8.55
CA PRO A 578 -30.24 8.10 7.35
C PRO A 578 -30.71 7.19 6.22
N ARG A 579 -31.66 7.69 5.43
CA ARG A 579 -31.99 7.11 4.14
C ARG A 579 -31.92 8.20 3.08
N SER A 580 -31.08 7.99 2.08
CA SER A 580 -31.03 8.83 0.90
C SER A 580 -31.63 8.10 -0.31
N HIS A 581 -32.21 8.87 -1.23
CA HIS A 581 -32.72 8.38 -2.50
C HIS A 581 -32.34 9.39 -3.59
N HIS A 582 -31.77 8.88 -4.69
CA HIS A 582 -31.38 9.71 -5.82
C HIS A 582 -31.99 9.15 -7.12
N ASP A 583 -32.79 9.98 -7.79
CA ASP A 583 -33.25 9.73 -9.17
C ASP A 583 -32.43 10.62 -10.12
N ALA A 584 -31.43 10.01 -10.75
CA ALA A 584 -30.52 10.68 -11.69
C ALA A 584 -31.24 11.16 -12.97
N THR A 585 -32.38 10.57 -13.34
CA THR A 585 -33.09 10.95 -14.57
C THR A 585 -33.82 12.28 -14.42
N GLN A 586 -34.29 12.57 -13.21
CA GLN A 586 -35.00 13.81 -12.89
C GLN A 586 -34.19 14.76 -11.99
N ASN A 587 -32.97 14.36 -11.60
CA ASN A 587 -32.10 15.07 -10.66
C ASN A 587 -32.80 15.38 -9.32
N ILE A 588 -33.40 14.33 -8.72
CA ILE A 588 -34.07 14.39 -7.42
C ILE A 588 -33.17 13.76 -6.36
N HIS A 589 -32.84 14.50 -5.31
CA HIS A 589 -32.10 14.03 -4.15
C HIS A 589 -32.97 14.13 -2.91
N LEU A 590 -33.14 13.03 -2.18
CA LEU A 590 -33.90 12.99 -0.94
C LEU A 590 -33.00 12.47 0.16
N THR A 591 -33.05 13.10 1.34
CA THR A 591 -32.21 12.70 2.48
C THR A 591 -33.01 12.78 3.77
N LEU A 592 -33.10 11.69 4.51
CA LEU A 592 -33.47 11.69 5.93
C LEU A 592 -32.17 11.45 6.70
N THR A 593 -31.82 12.26 7.70
CA THR A 593 -30.52 12.15 8.40
C THR A 593 -30.59 12.53 9.88
N TYR A 594 -29.73 12.00 10.74
CA TYR A 594 -29.61 12.46 12.14
C TYR A 594 -28.54 13.54 12.33
N SER A 595 -27.70 13.76 11.32
CA SER A 595 -26.64 14.78 11.32
C SER A 595 -27.18 16.18 11.02
N PRO A 596 -26.47 17.25 11.43
CA PRO A 596 -26.78 18.62 10.99
C PRO A 596 -26.86 18.73 9.46
N LEU A 597 -27.81 19.53 8.98
CA LEU A 597 -28.01 19.76 7.55
C LEU A 597 -26.96 20.76 7.03
N ASP A 598 -26.12 20.34 6.09
CA ASP A 598 -25.14 21.21 5.42
C ASP A 598 -25.73 21.86 4.16
N PRO A 599 -25.95 23.19 4.15
CA PRO A 599 -26.45 23.93 2.99
C PRO A 599 -25.63 23.74 1.71
N THR A 600 -24.31 23.55 1.84
CA THR A 600 -23.38 23.50 0.71
C THR A 600 -23.62 22.25 -0.14
N THR A 601 -23.81 21.12 0.54
CA THR A 601 -24.15 19.83 -0.07
C THR A 601 -25.41 19.93 -0.95
N TYR A 602 -26.52 20.45 -0.42
CA TYR A 602 -27.80 20.49 -1.14
C TYR A 602 -27.81 21.49 -2.31
N LEU A 603 -27.04 22.57 -2.21
CA LEU A 603 -26.82 23.49 -3.33
C LEU A 603 -26.00 22.85 -4.45
N ALA A 604 -25.00 22.04 -4.10
CA ALA A 604 -24.18 21.33 -5.07
C ALA A 604 -24.99 20.26 -5.82
N GLU A 605 -25.79 19.46 -5.10
CA GLU A 605 -26.67 18.41 -5.66
C GLU A 605 -27.63 18.94 -6.73
N THR A 606 -28.15 20.16 -6.53
CA THR A 606 -29.14 20.77 -7.43
C THR A 606 -28.53 21.66 -8.51
N SER A 607 -27.20 21.78 -8.56
CA SER A 607 -26.50 22.62 -9.52
C SER A 607 -26.72 22.14 -10.96
N SER A 608 -26.97 23.07 -11.88
CA SER A 608 -27.18 22.76 -13.29
C SER A 608 -26.80 23.93 -14.18
N ALA A 609 -26.08 23.66 -15.27
CA ALA A 609 -25.74 24.66 -16.29
C ALA A 609 -26.98 25.25 -16.99
N ALA A 610 -28.12 24.58 -16.91
CA ALA A 610 -29.40 25.03 -17.47
C ALA A 610 -30.26 25.83 -16.48
N ALA A 611 -29.79 26.03 -15.23
CA ALA A 611 -30.52 26.79 -14.21
C ALA A 611 -30.23 28.29 -14.33
N GLY A 612 -31.29 29.10 -14.38
CA GLY A 612 -31.21 30.56 -14.26
C GLY A 612 -31.34 31.05 -12.82
N ALA A 613 -31.66 30.16 -11.87
CA ALA A 613 -31.65 30.41 -10.44
C ALA A 613 -31.62 29.09 -9.66
N THR A 614 -30.96 29.12 -8.50
CA THR A 614 -31.03 28.09 -7.46
C THR A 614 -31.46 28.76 -6.17
N THR A 615 -32.42 28.17 -5.46
CA THR A 615 -32.91 28.67 -4.17
C THR A 615 -32.80 27.57 -3.12
N LEU A 616 -32.32 27.94 -1.92
CA LEU A 616 -32.29 27.08 -0.76
C LEU A 616 -33.19 27.65 0.33
N PHE A 617 -34.08 26.82 0.86
CA PHE A 617 -34.85 27.09 2.07
C PHE A 617 -34.31 26.25 3.23
N LEU A 618 -34.17 26.86 4.41
CA LEU A 618 -33.85 26.18 5.67
C LEU A 618 -34.94 26.46 6.71
N GLY A 619 -35.60 25.40 7.18
CA GLY A 619 -36.52 25.48 8.30
C GLY A 619 -35.73 25.34 9.61
N THR A 620 -35.67 26.39 10.42
CA THR A 620 -34.86 26.44 11.64
C THR A 620 -35.70 26.35 12.92
N THR A 621 -35.13 25.75 13.96
CA THR A 621 -35.77 25.69 15.28
C THR A 621 -35.70 27.04 15.98
N ARG A 622 -36.86 27.59 16.34
CA ARG A 622 -37.00 28.81 17.15
C ARG A 622 -37.06 28.48 18.64
N ASP A 623 -36.70 29.45 19.48
CA ASP A 623 -36.67 29.35 20.94
C ASP A 623 -38.05 29.51 21.62
N THR A 624 -39.09 29.81 20.85
CA THR A 624 -40.43 30.12 21.37
C THR A 624 -41.53 29.55 20.48
N PHE A 625 -42.59 29.01 21.10
CA PHE A 625 -43.79 28.55 20.41
C PHE A 625 -45.03 28.85 21.25
N GLU A 626 -46.02 29.56 20.70
CA GLU A 626 -47.26 29.98 21.41
C GLU A 626 -47.02 30.60 22.79
N GLY A 627 -45.93 31.38 22.93
CA GLY A 627 -45.55 32.05 24.18
C GLY A 627 -44.77 31.19 25.18
N ARG A 628 -44.47 29.92 24.87
CA ARG A 628 -43.64 29.03 25.69
C ARG A 628 -42.22 28.91 25.15
N SER A 629 -41.24 28.84 26.06
CA SER A 629 -39.83 28.65 25.70
C SER A 629 -39.56 27.21 25.29
N VAL A 630 -39.15 27.02 24.04
CA VAL A 630 -38.75 25.73 23.46
C VAL A 630 -37.26 25.53 23.70
N SER A 631 -36.88 24.38 24.24
CA SER A 631 -35.50 23.97 24.45
C SER A 631 -34.89 23.31 23.21
N GLN A 632 -35.68 22.48 22.51
CA GLN A 632 -35.30 21.78 21.28
C GLN A 632 -36.53 21.21 20.57
N LEU A 633 -36.34 20.79 19.32
CA LEU A 633 -37.29 19.93 18.61
C LEU A 633 -36.72 18.53 18.50
N SER A 634 -37.57 17.52 18.42
CA SER A 634 -37.17 16.18 18.01
C SER A 634 -38.08 15.63 16.91
N TYR A 635 -37.50 14.95 15.93
CA TYR A 635 -38.23 14.40 14.78
C TYR A 635 -38.05 12.89 14.67
N THR A 636 -39.13 12.19 14.37
CA THR A 636 -39.14 10.74 14.15
C THR A 636 -39.94 10.39 12.90
N THR A 637 -39.64 9.27 12.25
CA THR A 637 -40.31 8.88 11.01
C THR A 637 -40.26 7.36 10.82
N TYR A 638 -41.10 6.84 9.92
CA TYR A 638 -40.91 5.54 9.29
C TYR A 638 -40.26 5.77 7.92
N PRO A 639 -38.93 5.63 7.79
CA PRO A 639 -38.19 6.17 6.65
C PRO A 639 -38.61 5.69 5.25
N PRO A 640 -38.96 4.41 4.99
CA PRO A 640 -39.34 4.00 3.64
C PRO A 640 -40.63 4.67 3.15
N LEU A 641 -41.58 4.93 4.06
CA LEU A 641 -42.82 5.60 3.70
C LEU A 641 -42.59 7.09 3.49
N ALA A 642 -41.85 7.73 4.40
CA ALA A 642 -41.49 9.15 4.25
C ALA A 642 -40.71 9.42 2.96
N LEU A 643 -39.72 8.59 2.60
CA LEU A 643 -39.01 8.75 1.33
C LEU A 643 -39.92 8.59 0.12
N LYS A 644 -40.84 7.63 0.12
CA LYS A 644 -41.81 7.45 -0.96
C LYS A 644 -42.70 8.68 -1.13
N THR A 645 -43.13 9.27 -0.03
CA THR A 645 -43.93 10.50 -0.03
C THR A 645 -43.12 11.70 -0.50
N LEU A 646 -41.89 11.87 -0.01
CA LEU A 646 -40.98 12.93 -0.45
C LEU A 646 -40.65 12.82 -1.95
N GLN A 647 -40.47 11.62 -2.48
CA GLN A 647 -40.28 11.37 -3.91
C GLN A 647 -41.50 11.85 -4.71
N THR A 648 -42.70 11.48 -4.27
CA THR A 648 -43.94 11.91 -4.93
C THR A 648 -44.08 13.44 -4.94
N ILE A 649 -43.68 14.11 -3.85
CA ILE A 649 -43.67 15.57 -3.74
C ILE A 649 -42.66 16.18 -4.73
N ALA A 650 -41.44 15.65 -4.76
CA ALA A 650 -40.37 16.11 -5.63
C ALA A 650 -40.72 15.95 -7.12
N GLU A 651 -41.19 14.77 -7.55
CA GLU A 651 -41.61 14.50 -8.92
C GLU A 651 -42.72 15.46 -9.38
N ALA A 652 -43.71 15.70 -8.52
CA ALA A 652 -44.79 16.64 -8.82
C ALA A 652 -44.26 18.07 -9.02
N ALA A 653 -43.30 18.50 -8.18
CA ALA A 653 -42.68 19.82 -8.29
C ALA A 653 -41.80 19.94 -9.54
N VAL A 654 -41.00 18.91 -9.86
CA VAL A 654 -40.17 18.84 -11.07
C VAL A 654 -41.03 19.00 -12.32
N HIS A 655 -42.10 18.22 -12.42
CA HIS A 655 -43.01 18.27 -13.57
C HIS A 655 -43.73 19.62 -13.69
N LYS A 656 -44.26 20.15 -12.57
CA LYS A 656 -45.06 21.38 -12.56
C LYS A 656 -44.23 22.63 -12.85
N HIS A 657 -43.03 22.73 -12.26
CA HIS A 657 -42.19 23.93 -12.35
C HIS A 657 -41.01 23.80 -13.33
N GLN A 658 -40.90 22.66 -14.01
CA GLN A 658 -39.81 22.33 -14.94
C GLN A 658 -38.42 22.51 -14.29
N LEU A 659 -38.26 21.98 -13.08
CA LEU A 659 -37.02 22.08 -12.32
C LEU A 659 -35.86 21.36 -13.03
N LYS A 660 -34.64 21.83 -12.76
CA LYS A 660 -33.38 21.23 -13.22
C LYS A 660 -32.71 20.38 -12.14
N GLY A 661 -33.16 20.53 -10.90
CA GLY A 661 -32.77 19.71 -9.76
C GLY A 661 -33.59 20.08 -8.54
N VAL A 662 -33.82 19.11 -7.68
CA VAL A 662 -34.47 19.28 -6.37
C VAL A 662 -33.76 18.42 -5.34
N SER A 663 -33.46 19.00 -4.18
CA SER A 663 -32.95 18.29 -3.01
C SER A 663 -33.85 18.58 -1.82
N ILE A 664 -34.34 17.53 -1.16
CA ILE A 664 -35.17 17.61 0.05
C ILE A 664 -34.47 16.81 1.15
N ALA A 665 -33.93 17.52 2.14
CA ALA A 665 -33.26 16.90 3.28
C ALA A 665 -34.00 17.22 4.59
N HIS A 666 -34.28 16.20 5.40
CA HIS A 666 -34.92 16.35 6.70
C HIS A 666 -34.07 15.72 7.80
N ARG A 667 -33.83 16.49 8.87
CA ARG A 667 -33.13 16.02 10.06
C ARG A 667 -34.08 15.29 11.01
N LEU A 668 -33.64 14.16 11.52
CA LEU A 668 -34.28 13.28 12.48
C LEU A 668 -33.54 13.37 13.81
N GLY A 669 -34.17 12.89 14.88
CA GLY A 669 -33.65 13.03 16.23
C GLY A 669 -33.73 14.47 16.71
N VAL A 670 -32.84 14.85 17.63
CA VAL A 670 -32.84 16.15 18.29
C VAL A 670 -32.27 17.24 17.37
N VAL A 671 -32.99 18.35 17.25
CA VAL A 671 -32.61 19.56 16.51
C VAL A 671 -32.61 20.75 17.50
N PRO A 672 -31.42 21.19 17.94
CA PRO A 672 -31.26 22.34 18.82
C PRO A 672 -31.84 23.64 18.22
N ILE A 673 -32.07 24.62 19.10
CA ILE A 673 -32.44 25.98 18.69
C ILE A 673 -31.38 26.55 17.74
N LYS A 674 -31.81 27.32 16.72
CA LYS A 674 -31.02 27.87 15.60
C LYS A 674 -30.55 26.86 14.56
N GLU A 675 -30.70 25.55 14.79
CA GLU A 675 -30.32 24.54 13.79
C GLU A 675 -31.47 24.23 12.83
N ALA A 676 -31.13 23.79 11.62
CA ALA A 676 -32.10 23.46 10.58
C ALA A 676 -32.64 22.03 10.77
N SER A 677 -33.96 21.88 10.68
CA SER A 677 -34.66 20.59 10.66
C SER A 677 -35.01 20.13 9.26
N ILE A 678 -35.13 21.05 8.29
CA ILE A 678 -35.38 20.73 6.88
C ILE A 678 -34.61 21.68 5.98
N ALA A 679 -34.06 21.16 4.89
CA ALA A 679 -33.43 21.91 3.81
C ALA A 679 -34.10 21.53 2.48
N ILE A 680 -34.49 22.52 1.69
CA ILE A 680 -35.06 22.31 0.36
C ILE A 680 -34.29 23.18 -0.63
N ALA A 681 -33.51 22.55 -1.49
CA ALA A 681 -32.83 23.22 -2.60
C ALA A 681 -33.56 22.91 -3.91
N VAL A 682 -33.75 23.91 -4.76
CA VAL A 682 -34.32 23.72 -6.10
C VAL A 682 -33.61 24.61 -7.10
N SER A 683 -33.39 24.09 -8.30
CA SER A 683 -32.88 24.85 -9.43
C SER A 683 -33.88 24.87 -10.59
N ALA A 684 -34.01 26.02 -11.24
CA ALA A 684 -34.96 26.20 -12.34
C ALA A 684 -34.41 27.18 -13.39
N GLY A 685 -34.96 27.14 -14.61
CA GLY A 685 -34.58 28.08 -15.68
C GLY A 685 -34.90 29.55 -15.35
N HIS A 686 -35.87 29.80 -14.45
CA HIS A 686 -36.29 31.14 -14.06
C HIS A 686 -36.49 31.27 -12.54
N ARG A 687 -36.04 32.40 -11.98
CA ARG A 687 -36.10 32.69 -10.53
C ARG A 687 -37.48 32.52 -9.89
N ALA A 688 -38.55 32.90 -10.58
CA ALA A 688 -39.90 32.81 -10.04
C ALA A 688 -40.39 31.36 -9.87
N ALA A 689 -39.93 30.45 -10.75
CA ALA A 689 -40.25 29.03 -10.67
C ALA A 689 -39.51 28.37 -9.49
N ALA A 690 -38.23 28.70 -9.30
CA ALA A 690 -37.45 28.19 -8.17
C ALA A 690 -38.07 28.55 -6.81
N TRP A 691 -38.40 29.84 -6.59
CA TRP A 691 -39.04 30.28 -5.35
C TRP A 691 -40.38 29.59 -5.06
N ARG A 692 -41.28 29.54 -6.06
CA ARG A 692 -42.60 28.90 -5.90
C ARG A 692 -42.49 27.40 -5.65
N ALA A 693 -41.56 26.73 -6.33
CA ALA A 693 -41.34 25.31 -6.13
C ALA A 693 -40.84 25.01 -4.71
N GLY A 694 -39.88 25.77 -4.20
CA GLY A 694 -39.36 25.59 -2.84
C GLY A 694 -40.45 25.74 -1.77
N GLU A 695 -41.31 26.75 -1.90
CA GLU A 695 -42.45 26.97 -1.00
C GLU A 695 -43.49 25.83 -1.11
N GLU A 696 -43.88 25.44 -2.33
CA GLU A 696 -44.85 24.34 -2.53
C GLU A 696 -44.33 23.00 -1.99
N ILE A 697 -43.04 22.70 -2.16
CA ILE A 697 -42.42 21.49 -1.60
C ILE A 697 -42.46 21.54 -0.08
N LEU A 698 -42.12 22.68 0.54
CA LEU A 698 -42.13 22.83 2.00
C LEU A 698 -43.52 22.54 2.56
N GLU A 699 -44.55 23.18 2.00
CA GLU A 699 -45.92 23.00 2.48
C GLU A 699 -46.43 21.57 2.25
N ALA A 700 -46.09 20.96 1.11
CA ALA A 700 -46.40 19.56 0.85
C ALA A 700 -45.69 18.61 1.82
N CYS A 701 -44.44 18.89 2.21
CA CYS A 701 -43.71 18.10 3.22
C CYS A 701 -44.40 18.20 4.58
N LYS A 702 -44.78 19.40 5.02
CA LYS A 702 -45.51 19.61 6.29
C LYS A 702 -46.89 18.95 6.29
N GLU A 703 -47.53 18.83 5.14
CA GLU A 703 -48.87 18.26 5.03
C GLU A 703 -48.85 16.72 4.94
N LYS A 704 -47.89 16.16 4.19
CA LYS A 704 -47.97 14.77 3.73
C LYS A 704 -46.85 13.88 4.24
N ALA A 705 -45.64 14.40 4.45
CA ALA A 705 -44.50 13.55 4.78
C ALA A 705 -44.73 12.90 6.15
N GLU A 706 -44.43 11.61 6.27
CA GLU A 706 -44.63 10.83 7.49
C GLU A 706 -43.49 11.08 8.49
N ILE A 707 -43.31 12.34 8.87
CA ILE A 707 -42.29 12.82 9.80
C ILE A 707 -42.99 13.55 10.94
N TRP A 708 -42.94 12.97 12.13
CA TRP A 708 -43.60 13.48 13.33
C TRP A 708 -42.65 14.35 14.14
N LYS A 709 -43.13 15.54 14.51
CA LYS A 709 -42.40 16.53 15.30
C LYS A 709 -42.83 16.45 16.75
N ARG A 710 -41.87 16.51 17.67
CA ARG A 710 -42.07 16.73 19.10
C ARG A 710 -41.39 18.03 19.53
N GLU A 711 -42.11 18.87 20.25
CA GLU A 711 -41.63 20.10 20.87
C GLU A 711 -41.27 19.81 22.33
N GLU A 712 -40.07 20.22 22.76
CA GLU A 712 -39.60 20.05 24.13
C GLU A 712 -39.36 21.41 24.76
N PHE A 713 -40.00 21.68 25.90
CA PHE A 713 -40.02 23.00 26.53
C PHE A 713 -39.03 23.09 27.70
N VAL A 714 -38.55 24.30 27.98
CA VAL A 714 -37.60 24.55 29.09
C VAL A 714 -38.19 24.21 30.46
N ASP A 715 -39.52 24.24 30.59
CA ASP A 715 -40.26 23.85 31.79
C ASP A 715 -40.35 22.32 32.00
N GLY A 716 -39.76 21.53 31.10
CA GLY A 716 -39.78 20.07 31.12
C GLY A 716 -41.00 19.43 30.45
N GLY A 717 -41.93 20.24 29.92
CA GLY A 717 -43.07 19.76 29.14
C GLY A 717 -42.66 19.25 27.74
N MET A 718 -43.45 18.33 27.18
CA MET A 718 -43.26 17.83 25.81
C MET A 718 -44.61 17.71 25.09
N GLU A 719 -44.68 18.12 23.82
CA GLU A 719 -45.89 18.02 22.99
C GLU A 719 -45.57 17.44 21.61
N TRP A 720 -46.31 16.39 21.21
CA TRP A 720 -46.27 15.88 19.84
C TRP A 720 -47.18 16.72 18.95
N ARG A 721 -46.70 17.03 17.75
CA ARG A 721 -47.47 17.73 16.71
C ARG A 721 -47.64 16.79 15.52
N ALA A 722 -48.90 16.56 15.15
CA ALA A 722 -49.24 15.91 13.90
C ALA A 722 -48.99 16.87 12.72
N ASN A 723 -48.64 16.31 11.58
CA ASN A 723 -48.80 16.99 10.29
C ASN A 723 -50.30 17.15 10.04
N ALA A 724 -50.71 18.30 9.46
CA ALA A 724 -52.09 18.82 9.42
C ALA A 724 -53.19 17.82 9.81
N ASP A 725 -53.92 18.08 10.91
CA ASP A 725 -54.98 17.20 11.41
C ASP A 725 -55.95 16.87 10.27
N ARG A 726 -56.13 15.58 9.97
CA ARG A 726 -57.15 15.09 9.05
C ARG A 726 -58.21 14.33 9.83
N ASP A 727 -59.47 14.56 9.50
CA ASP A 727 -60.56 13.78 10.07
C ASP A 727 -60.50 12.31 9.57
N ALA A 728 -61.37 11.45 10.10
CA ALA A 728 -61.45 10.04 9.71
C ALA A 728 -61.79 9.81 8.22
N GLU A 729 -62.15 10.88 7.50
CA GLU A 729 -62.51 10.91 6.09
C GLU A 729 -61.40 11.51 5.22
N GLY A 730 -60.28 11.95 5.83
CA GLY A 730 -59.09 12.46 5.15
C GLY A 730 -59.12 13.95 4.81
N ASN A 731 -60.08 14.73 5.32
CA ASN A 731 -60.18 16.16 5.07
C ASN A 731 -59.33 16.96 6.07
N ALA A 732 -58.72 18.06 5.61
CA ALA A 732 -57.94 18.94 6.47
C ALA A 732 -58.83 19.66 7.51
N VAL A 733 -58.50 19.51 8.79
CA VAL A 733 -59.17 20.17 9.91
C VAL A 733 -58.46 21.50 10.16
N ASN A 734 -59.15 22.63 9.95
CA ASN A 734 -58.63 23.95 10.30
C ASN A 734 -58.65 24.13 11.83
N LYS A 735 -57.50 24.45 12.42
CA LYS A 735 -57.42 24.98 13.79
C LYS A 735 -58.00 26.40 13.81
N ALA A 736 -59.30 26.52 14.02
CA ALA A 736 -59.90 27.78 14.41
C ALA A 736 -59.51 28.09 15.86
N THR A 737 -59.01 29.30 16.08
CA THR A 737 -58.73 29.92 17.39
C THR A 737 -59.87 29.70 18.38
N SER A 738 -59.53 29.14 19.54
CA SER A 738 -60.27 29.31 20.79
C SER A 738 -59.29 29.66 21.90
#